data_AF-A0AA95NKX2-F1
#
_entry.id   AF-A0AA95NKX2-F1
#
_cell.length_a   1.000
_cell.length_b   1.000
_cell.length_c   1.000
_cell.angle_alpha   90.00
_cell.angle_beta   90.00
_cell.angle_gamma   90.00
#
_symmetry.space_group_name_H-M   'P 1'
#
loop_
_entity.id
_entity.type
_entity.pdbx_description
1 polymer ?
#
loop_
_entity_poly.entity_id
_entity_poly.type
_entity_poly.pdbx_seq_one_letter_code
_entity_poly.pdbx_strand_id
1 'polypeptide(L)'
;MGSKLILGILLILLSSLAQAKTYIIYLNGINNSEQDAADSSLVLGGLMSDGWARAGMLAGSIEVTYWHSPNDGFLGDVFEVTAYAKASHEALASARTINAAATADGPEYKAALGQYFSSSINALQCDTIPTCQLANQRILSDAERRNARVVARFTTRLSVLVRAGHKVVVVSHSQGNEYADAVDAYMHFSGSLSSAEISSSIRYVGVAVAAPATPNGRYVTSNTDTVISLYKGKIATPDDYTNASPLEPNAFPCMDLLTFTSCYASVLGLTGSHGFSDFYLNANYFVDPAKSQTVQAQVLSLVQTSFNELNGALTPLPPGTWSISCKGKSTVLGPWTTFGTASWDSSTNAYSVGDSVVNDPNDLDGDCNQVDSWNPNGLTNQDNDWLIYNQVALADIDFSAEACITHSPASGHFIGLFKADPAFTNLSRSGHSPIGDSLASFFTMWNQPGKLMYSIGGSGGVVGEVPSVPLISKGFCANYQITRSGGLYSLYVNGSLVRSASASIAPVYPTVMAYDNVVTLTPKVTLGKVTTFSVDAVNEAGTTVPWPSNSTAATCKFTAAGVWGETSFVGNQIGAEGIDLRGAGTLVPAANAYSLVVKYRNRWILAGSSWTAILLPGESVTFAINDTPGSFYNNIGALTVNASCAS
;
A
#
# COMPACT_ATOMS: atom_id res chain seq x y z
N MET A 1 -20.93 49.60 -22.45
CA MET A 1 -20.93 48.13 -22.60
C MET A 1 -19.52 47.52 -22.72
N GLY A 2 -18.53 48.20 -23.32
CA GLY A 2 -17.17 47.65 -23.50
C GLY A 2 -16.37 47.34 -22.21
N SER A 3 -16.50 48.13 -21.15
CA SER A 3 -15.71 47.92 -19.91
C SER A 3 -16.13 46.69 -19.09
N LYS A 4 -17.42 46.33 -19.10
CA LYS A 4 -17.92 45.12 -18.41
C LYS A 4 -17.56 43.84 -19.16
N LEU A 5 -17.48 43.90 -20.50
CA LEU A 5 -17.06 42.77 -21.33
C LEU A 5 -15.56 42.50 -21.19
N ILE A 6 -14.72 43.54 -21.17
CA ILE A 6 -13.27 43.41 -20.95
C ILE A 6 -12.99 42.86 -19.55
N LEU A 7 -13.69 43.33 -18.51
CA LEU A 7 -13.53 42.79 -17.16
C LEU A 7 -13.97 41.32 -17.06
N GLY A 8 -15.05 40.94 -17.74
CA GLY A 8 -15.52 39.54 -17.81
C GLY A 8 -14.52 38.62 -18.53
N ILE A 9 -13.95 39.06 -19.66
CA ILE A 9 -12.93 38.30 -20.39
C ILE A 9 -11.62 38.20 -19.59
N LEU A 10 -11.23 39.27 -18.89
CA LEU A 10 -10.04 39.26 -18.03
C LEU A 10 -10.21 38.34 -16.83
N LEU A 11 -11.40 38.29 -16.20
CA LEU A 11 -11.71 37.37 -15.11
C LEU A 11 -11.73 35.91 -15.57
N ILE A 12 -12.26 35.63 -16.76
CA ILE A 12 -12.24 34.28 -17.37
C ILE A 12 -10.80 33.86 -17.68
N LEU A 13 -9.99 34.75 -18.29
CA LEU A 13 -8.59 34.46 -18.62
C LEU A 13 -7.72 34.28 -17.36
N LEU A 14 -7.91 35.10 -16.32
CA LEU A 14 -7.19 34.96 -15.05
C LEU A 14 -7.57 33.68 -14.30
N SER A 15 -8.83 33.24 -14.37
CA SER A 15 -9.26 31.96 -13.80
C SER A 15 -8.74 30.74 -14.58
N SER A 16 -8.44 30.90 -15.87
CA SER A 16 -7.87 29.83 -16.71
C SER A 16 -6.34 29.68 -16.59
N LEU A 17 -5.66 30.60 -15.90
CA LEU A 17 -4.20 30.60 -15.75
C LEU A 17 -3.71 30.02 -14.41
N ALA A 18 -4.59 29.90 -13.40
CA ALA A 18 -4.27 29.19 -12.17
C ALA A 18 -4.54 27.69 -12.37
N GLN A 19 -3.59 26.98 -12.98
CA GLN A 19 -3.69 25.53 -13.12
C GLN A 19 -3.84 24.90 -11.73
N ALA A 20 -4.90 24.12 -11.52
CA ALA A 20 -5.11 23.40 -10.28
C ALA A 20 -3.91 22.46 -10.02
N LYS A 21 -3.22 22.67 -8.91
CA LYS A 21 -2.10 21.84 -8.45
C LYS A 21 -2.53 20.86 -7.36
N THR A 22 -1.72 19.83 -7.17
CA THR A 22 -1.71 19.07 -5.90
C THR A 22 -0.57 19.55 -5.02
N TYR A 23 -0.89 19.99 -3.81
CA TYR A 23 0.05 20.37 -2.77
C TYR A 23 0.37 19.15 -1.89
N ILE A 24 1.65 18.90 -1.64
CA ILE A 24 2.12 17.98 -0.61
C ILE A 24 2.70 18.83 0.51
N ILE A 25 1.99 18.94 1.63
CA ILE A 25 2.35 19.83 2.73
C ILE A 25 2.93 19.00 3.88
N TYR A 26 4.22 19.18 4.15
CA TYR A 26 4.86 18.60 5.33
C TYR A 26 4.48 19.40 6.61
N LEU A 27 4.09 18.69 7.67
CA LEU A 27 3.74 19.25 8.97
C LEU A 27 4.54 18.52 10.07
N ASN A 28 5.50 19.20 10.70
CA ASN A 28 6.28 18.59 11.80
C ASN A 28 5.63 18.84 13.17
N GLY A 29 6.09 18.10 14.18
CA GLY A 29 5.53 18.11 15.53
C GLY A 29 6.46 18.40 16.72
N ILE A 30 7.77 18.08 16.67
CA ILE A 30 8.69 18.36 17.79
C ILE A 30 9.80 19.28 17.30
N ASN A 31 10.06 20.32 18.10
CA ASN A 31 11.34 21.03 18.20
C ASN A 31 12.00 21.37 16.87
N ASN A 32 11.25 22.00 15.97
CA ASN A 32 11.79 22.40 14.67
C ASN A 32 11.68 23.90 14.47
N SER A 33 12.83 24.48 14.15
CA SER A 33 12.84 25.80 13.53
C SER A 33 12.12 25.75 12.17
N GLU A 34 11.74 26.91 11.65
CA GLU A 34 11.24 27.03 10.28
C GLU A 34 12.19 26.35 9.27
N GLN A 35 13.50 26.44 9.52
CA GLN A 35 14.54 25.82 8.69
C GLN A 35 14.40 24.31 8.62
N ASP A 36 14.19 23.65 9.75
CA ASP A 36 14.13 22.19 9.78
C ASP A 36 12.83 21.65 9.14
N ALA A 37 11.72 22.40 9.22
CA ALA A 37 10.49 22.10 8.48
C ALA A 37 10.71 22.26 6.97
N ALA A 38 11.46 23.29 6.56
CA ALA A 38 11.87 23.48 5.18
C ALA A 38 12.77 22.33 4.70
N ASP A 39 13.80 21.96 5.46
CA ASP A 39 14.73 20.87 5.13
C ASP A 39 14.01 19.53 5.00
N SER A 40 13.06 19.26 5.89
CA SER A 40 12.21 18.07 5.85
C SER A 40 11.35 18.00 4.58
N SER A 41 10.77 19.13 4.16
CA SER A 41 10.03 19.19 2.90
C SER A 41 10.92 19.03 1.66
N LEU A 42 12.18 19.50 1.73
CA LEU A 42 13.17 19.29 0.68
C LEU A 42 13.55 17.81 0.57
N VAL A 43 13.73 17.11 1.70
CA VAL A 43 13.99 15.66 1.70
C VAL A 43 12.82 14.90 1.10
N LEU A 44 11.59 15.18 1.55
CA LEU A 44 10.37 14.57 0.98
C LEU A 44 10.26 14.83 -0.52
N GLY A 45 10.51 16.08 -0.94
CA GLY A 45 10.52 16.46 -2.35
C GLY A 45 11.58 15.73 -3.16
N GLY A 46 12.80 15.58 -2.63
CA GLY A 46 13.89 14.83 -3.25
C GLY A 46 13.49 13.36 -3.50
N LEU A 47 13.00 12.69 -2.46
CA LEU A 47 12.53 11.30 -2.54
C LEU A 47 11.41 11.12 -3.58
N MET A 48 10.47 12.06 -3.66
CA MET A 48 9.39 12.04 -4.64
C MET A 48 9.86 12.31 -6.07
N SER A 49 10.86 13.19 -6.22
CA SER A 49 11.41 13.59 -7.52
C SER A 49 12.19 12.48 -8.23
N ASP A 50 12.64 11.47 -7.49
CA ASP A 50 13.28 10.27 -8.03
C ASP A 50 12.28 9.19 -8.46
N GLY A 51 10.97 9.40 -8.22
CA GLY A 51 9.91 8.43 -8.47
C GLY A 51 8.75 8.96 -9.32
N TRP A 52 7.53 8.58 -8.94
CA TRP A 52 6.29 8.80 -9.69
C TRP A 52 5.93 10.29 -9.86
N ALA A 53 6.37 11.17 -8.96
CA ALA A 53 5.97 12.58 -8.93
C ALA A 53 6.82 13.47 -9.84
N ARG A 54 7.95 12.98 -10.37
CA ARG A 54 8.95 13.80 -11.09
C ARG A 54 8.35 14.62 -12.23
N ALA A 55 7.57 13.98 -13.09
CA ALA A 55 6.96 14.66 -14.25
C ALA A 55 6.00 15.77 -13.81
N GLY A 56 5.20 15.53 -12.77
CA GLY A 56 4.27 16.51 -12.21
C GLY A 56 4.97 17.67 -11.51
N MET A 57 6.08 17.41 -10.81
CA MET A 57 6.89 18.47 -10.19
C MET A 57 7.57 19.35 -11.24
N LEU A 58 8.14 18.75 -12.30
CA LEU A 58 8.74 19.50 -13.41
C LEU A 58 7.71 20.32 -14.20
N ALA A 59 6.49 19.80 -14.33
CA ALA A 59 5.37 20.50 -14.98
C ALA A 59 4.70 21.55 -14.07
N GLY A 60 5.07 21.63 -12.78
CA GLY A 60 4.44 22.53 -11.81
C GLY A 60 3.02 22.13 -11.37
N SER A 61 2.58 20.91 -11.69
CA SER A 61 1.28 20.36 -11.28
C SER A 61 1.31 19.74 -9.88
N ILE A 62 2.51 19.45 -9.35
CA ILE A 62 2.75 19.00 -7.97
C ILE A 62 3.68 19.99 -7.28
N GLU A 63 3.31 20.44 -6.08
CA GLU A 63 4.10 21.36 -5.27
C GLU A 63 4.33 20.78 -3.87
N VAL A 64 5.58 20.51 -3.52
CA VAL A 64 5.96 20.07 -2.16
C VAL A 64 6.33 21.30 -1.34
N THR A 65 5.70 21.46 -0.19
CA THR A 65 5.88 22.61 0.71
C THR A 65 5.78 22.17 2.16
N TYR A 66 5.91 23.10 3.10
CA TYR A 66 5.80 22.85 4.53
C TYR A 66 4.86 23.84 5.20
N TRP A 67 4.40 23.44 6.38
CA TRP A 67 3.74 24.32 7.34
C TRP A 67 4.51 24.29 8.66
N HIS A 68 4.81 25.47 9.19
CA HIS A 68 5.52 25.64 10.46
C HIS A 68 4.67 26.42 11.46
N SER A 69 4.64 25.96 12.71
CA SER A 69 4.05 26.68 13.84
C SER A 69 5.14 27.47 14.56
N PRO A 70 5.16 28.82 14.52
CA PRO A 70 6.25 29.64 15.07
C PRO A 70 6.38 29.62 16.61
N ASN A 71 5.61 28.79 17.32
CA ASN A 71 5.62 28.71 18.79
C ASN A 71 6.06 27.34 19.35
N ASP A 72 6.58 26.42 18.51
CA ASP A 72 7.08 25.08 18.90
C ASP A 72 8.45 25.15 19.61
N GLY A 73 8.46 25.60 20.87
CA GLY A 73 9.61 25.37 21.74
C GLY A 73 9.44 24.04 22.49
N PHE A 74 10.49 23.23 22.61
CA PHE A 74 10.50 21.90 23.26
C PHE A 74 9.71 21.79 24.59
N LEU A 75 9.70 22.84 25.43
CA LEU A 75 8.94 22.86 26.69
C LEU A 75 7.45 23.20 26.52
N GLY A 76 7.07 23.95 25.48
CA GLY A 76 5.68 24.18 25.08
C GLY A 76 5.03 22.90 24.54
N ASP A 77 5.80 22.10 23.79
CA ASP A 77 5.35 20.90 23.10
C ASP A 77 4.76 19.85 24.07
N VAL A 78 5.38 19.59 25.22
CA VAL A 78 4.88 18.57 26.17
C VAL A 78 3.51 18.97 26.74
N PHE A 79 3.32 20.26 27.05
CA PHE A 79 2.03 20.74 27.55
C PHE A 79 0.96 20.77 26.46
N GLU A 80 1.34 21.08 25.22
CA GLU A 80 0.46 21.11 24.05
C GLU A 80 -0.01 19.73 23.63
N VAL A 81 0.89 18.74 23.62
CA VAL A 81 0.56 17.33 23.41
C VAL A 81 -0.34 16.80 24.51
N THR A 82 -0.05 17.15 25.78
CA THR A 82 -0.90 16.74 26.90
C THR A 82 -2.31 17.34 26.80
N ALA A 83 -2.41 18.61 26.43
CA ALA A 83 -3.68 19.29 26.20
C ALA A 83 -4.46 18.65 25.04
N TYR A 84 -3.78 18.30 23.95
CA TYR A 84 -4.40 17.58 22.84
C TYR A 84 -4.90 16.20 23.25
N ALA A 85 -4.06 15.40 23.91
CA ALA A 85 -4.40 14.05 24.34
C ALA A 85 -5.64 14.06 25.25
N LYS A 86 -5.72 15.04 26.16
CA LYS A 86 -6.90 15.27 26.98
C LYS A 86 -8.14 15.57 26.11
N ALA A 87 -8.04 16.50 25.17
CA ALA A 87 -9.15 16.88 24.28
C ALA A 87 -9.64 15.70 23.42
N SER A 88 -8.71 14.94 22.84
CA SER A 88 -9.01 13.73 22.06
C SER A 88 -9.70 12.66 22.92
N HIS A 89 -9.21 12.43 24.14
CA HIS A 89 -9.83 11.48 25.06
C HIS A 89 -11.25 11.90 25.46
N GLU A 90 -11.44 13.17 25.84
CA GLU A 90 -12.77 13.73 26.17
C GLU A 90 -13.72 13.64 24.97
N ALA A 91 -13.23 13.90 23.75
CA ALA A 91 -14.00 13.77 22.53
C ALA A 91 -14.43 12.32 22.26
N LEU A 92 -13.52 11.34 22.43
CA LEU A 92 -13.85 9.92 22.26
C LEU A 92 -14.83 9.44 23.34
N ALA A 93 -14.66 9.87 24.58
CA ALA A 93 -15.60 9.56 25.66
C ALA A 93 -17.00 10.12 25.32
N SER A 94 -17.07 11.39 24.90
CA SER A 94 -18.32 12.01 24.45
C SER A 94 -18.95 11.26 23.28
N ALA A 95 -18.16 10.88 22.26
CA ALA A 95 -18.63 10.09 21.13
C ALA A 95 -19.21 8.73 21.58
N ARG A 96 -18.56 8.07 22.54
CA ARG A 96 -19.03 6.78 23.09
C ARG A 96 -20.32 6.87 23.90
N THR A 97 -20.65 8.04 24.46
CA THR A 97 -21.97 8.25 25.08
C THR A 97 -23.10 8.30 24.04
N ILE A 98 -22.79 8.72 22.81
CA ILE A 98 -23.74 8.79 21.70
C ILE A 98 -23.84 7.43 21.01
N ASN A 99 -22.67 6.83 20.74
CA ASN A 99 -22.54 5.55 20.06
C ASN A 99 -21.43 4.74 20.74
N ALA A 100 -21.80 3.70 21.49
CA ALA A 100 -20.82 2.88 22.23
C ALA A 100 -19.74 2.23 21.34
N ALA A 101 -20.00 2.07 20.03
CA ALA A 101 -19.05 1.57 19.04
C ALA A 101 -18.18 2.66 18.40
N ALA A 102 -18.30 3.93 18.83
CA ALA A 102 -17.50 5.03 18.28
C ALA A 102 -16.00 4.78 18.44
N THR A 103 -15.28 5.04 17.35
CA THR A 103 -13.81 4.91 17.25
C THR A 103 -13.17 6.30 17.15
N ALA A 104 -11.85 6.38 17.36
CA ALA A 104 -11.07 7.62 17.25
C ALA A 104 -10.94 8.18 15.81
N ASP A 105 -11.70 7.65 14.85
CA ASP A 105 -11.83 8.16 13.48
C ASP A 105 -13.30 8.34 13.07
N GLY A 106 -14.24 7.93 13.93
CA GLY A 106 -15.65 7.95 13.61
C GLY A 106 -16.20 9.38 13.49
N PRO A 107 -17.32 9.56 12.77
CA PRO A 107 -17.95 10.87 12.62
C PRO A 107 -18.34 11.48 13.97
N GLU A 108 -18.72 10.68 14.97
CA GLU A 108 -19.05 11.13 16.32
C GLU A 108 -17.83 11.68 17.07
N TYR A 109 -16.66 11.01 16.94
CA TYR A 109 -15.40 11.50 17.50
C TYR A 109 -14.99 12.81 16.84
N LYS A 110 -15.03 12.88 15.50
CA LYS A 110 -14.69 14.09 14.75
C LYS A 110 -15.61 15.26 15.09
N ALA A 111 -16.90 15.00 15.27
CA ALA A 111 -17.86 16.01 15.72
C ALA A 111 -17.51 16.52 17.13
N ALA A 112 -17.23 15.64 18.08
CA ALA A 112 -16.90 16.01 19.46
C ALA A 112 -15.55 16.76 19.56
N LEU A 113 -14.52 16.28 18.87
CA LEU A 113 -13.21 16.93 18.84
C LEU A 113 -13.27 18.29 18.12
N GLY A 114 -14.01 18.35 17.00
CA GLY A 114 -14.25 19.60 16.28
C GLY A 114 -15.01 20.62 17.13
N GLN A 115 -15.97 20.19 17.94
CA GLN A 115 -16.68 21.04 18.90
C GLN A 115 -15.75 21.59 19.99
N TYR A 116 -14.86 20.75 20.54
CA TYR A 116 -13.84 21.19 21.50
C TYR A 116 -12.98 22.30 20.90
N PHE A 117 -12.38 22.07 19.72
CA PHE A 117 -11.54 23.08 19.07
C PHE A 117 -12.33 24.31 18.63
N SER A 118 -13.57 24.17 18.18
CA SER A 118 -14.42 25.32 17.87
C SER A 118 -14.68 26.18 19.10
N SER A 119 -14.94 25.58 20.25
CA SER A 119 -15.15 26.30 21.50
C SER A 119 -13.89 27.05 21.90
N SER A 120 -12.73 26.39 21.80
CA SER A 120 -11.42 27.00 22.10
C SER A 120 -11.06 28.13 21.13
N ILE A 121 -11.34 27.96 19.83
CA ILE A 121 -11.10 28.98 18.80
C ILE A 121 -12.03 30.19 18.97
N ASN A 122 -13.30 29.96 19.29
CA ASN A 122 -14.24 31.04 19.56
C ASN A 122 -13.86 31.82 20.83
N ALA A 123 -13.34 31.12 21.85
CA ALA A 123 -12.79 31.77 23.04
C ALA A 123 -11.57 32.66 22.71
N LEU A 124 -10.71 32.25 21.77
CA LEU A 124 -9.59 33.07 21.31
C LEU A 124 -10.01 34.35 20.58
N GLN A 125 -11.09 34.31 19.79
CA GLN A 125 -11.60 35.51 19.10
C GLN A 125 -12.00 36.61 20.10
N CYS A 126 -12.40 36.22 21.31
CA CYS A 126 -12.74 37.12 22.40
C CYS A 126 -11.52 37.75 23.10
N ASP A 127 -10.28 37.28 22.86
CA ASP A 127 -9.06 37.86 23.44
C ASP A 127 -8.79 39.30 22.98
N THR A 128 -9.47 39.76 21.93
CA THR A 128 -9.41 41.14 21.44
C THR A 128 -10.32 42.11 22.23
N ILE A 129 -11.16 41.58 23.12
CA ILE A 129 -12.10 42.35 23.95
C ILE A 129 -11.64 42.25 25.43
N PRO A 130 -11.17 43.34 26.06
CA PRO A 130 -10.59 43.30 27.42
C PRO A 130 -11.49 42.67 28.49
N THR A 131 -12.81 42.81 28.37
CA THR A 131 -13.78 42.22 29.30
C THR A 131 -13.91 40.70 29.17
N CYS A 132 -13.58 40.12 28.01
CA CYS A 132 -13.60 38.67 27.80
C CYS A 132 -12.29 37.99 28.21
N GLN A 133 -11.16 38.70 28.18
CA GLN A 133 -9.86 38.15 28.56
C GLN A 133 -9.85 37.57 29.99
N LEU A 134 -10.51 38.23 30.95
CA LEU A 134 -10.58 37.76 32.34
C LEU A 134 -11.46 36.51 32.51
N ALA A 135 -12.48 36.34 31.67
CA ALA A 135 -13.35 35.15 31.69
C ALA A 135 -12.67 33.95 31.01
N ASN A 136 -11.98 34.17 29.89
CA ASN A 136 -11.34 33.11 29.11
C ASN A 136 -9.99 32.66 29.67
N GLN A 137 -9.27 33.51 30.40
CA GLN A 137 -8.07 33.10 31.15
C GLN A 137 -8.35 32.02 32.20
N ARG A 138 -9.60 31.89 32.68
CA ARG A 138 -10.00 30.84 33.63
C ARG A 138 -10.38 29.51 32.96
N ILE A 139 -10.65 29.52 31.65
CA ILE A 139 -11.27 28.39 30.95
C ILE A 139 -10.23 27.59 30.15
N LEU A 140 -9.24 28.26 29.56
CA LEU A 140 -8.19 27.61 28.76
C LEU A 140 -6.79 27.89 29.34
N SER A 141 -5.97 26.85 29.39
CA SER A 141 -4.52 26.95 29.59
C SER A 141 -3.85 27.64 28.39
N ASP A 142 -2.63 28.15 28.58
CA ASP A 142 -1.87 28.75 27.48
C ASP A 142 -1.55 27.74 26.36
N ALA A 143 -1.36 26.47 26.71
CA ALA A 143 -1.16 25.39 25.75
C ALA A 143 -2.40 25.17 24.87
N GLU A 144 -3.60 25.09 25.48
CA GLU A 144 -4.85 24.96 24.73
C GLU A 144 -5.10 26.15 23.79
N ARG A 145 -4.76 27.37 24.24
CA ARG A 145 -4.82 28.58 23.40
C ARG A 145 -3.87 28.48 22.20
N ARG A 146 -2.65 27.99 22.38
CA ARG A 146 -1.69 27.84 21.27
C ARG A 146 -2.14 26.78 20.28
N ASN A 147 -2.57 25.61 20.75
CA ASN A 147 -3.14 24.55 19.90
C ASN A 147 -4.30 25.08 19.04
N ALA A 148 -5.26 25.76 19.66
CA ALA A 148 -6.41 26.32 18.94
C ALA A 148 -5.99 27.35 17.87
N ARG A 149 -4.96 28.17 18.11
CA ARG A 149 -4.43 29.11 17.10
C ARG A 149 -3.78 28.39 15.93
N VAL A 150 -3.01 27.32 16.19
CA VAL A 150 -2.37 26.51 15.14
C VAL A 150 -3.43 25.84 14.26
N VAL A 151 -4.41 25.19 14.89
CA VAL A 151 -5.53 24.52 14.21
C VAL A 151 -6.32 25.50 13.35
N ALA A 152 -6.66 26.69 13.88
CA ALA A 152 -7.40 27.70 13.12
C ALA A 152 -6.62 28.21 11.88
N ARG A 153 -5.32 28.48 12.05
CA ARG A 153 -4.48 28.99 10.95
C ARG A 153 -4.29 27.95 9.86
N PHE A 154 -4.01 26.70 10.24
CA PHE A 154 -3.79 25.64 9.26
C PHE A 154 -5.10 25.26 8.55
N THR A 155 -6.22 25.21 9.26
CA THR A 155 -7.56 25.05 8.67
C THR A 155 -7.88 26.14 7.65
N THR A 156 -7.55 27.39 7.97
CA THR A 156 -7.74 28.52 7.05
C THR A 156 -6.90 28.34 5.79
N ARG A 157 -5.62 27.93 5.94
CA ARG A 157 -4.73 27.67 4.82
C ARG A 157 -5.26 26.55 3.91
N LEU A 158 -5.68 25.42 4.47
CA LEU A 158 -6.25 24.30 3.70
C LEU A 158 -7.53 24.71 2.97
N SER A 159 -8.42 25.44 3.65
CA SER A 159 -9.67 25.93 3.05
C SER A 159 -9.42 26.85 1.86
N VAL A 160 -8.41 27.73 1.93
CA VAL A 160 -8.02 28.60 0.81
C VAL A 160 -7.52 27.78 -0.38
N LEU A 161 -6.70 26.76 -0.14
CA LEU A 161 -6.18 25.90 -1.21
C LEU A 161 -7.32 25.11 -1.90
N VAL A 162 -8.20 24.47 -1.12
CA VAL A 162 -9.31 23.69 -1.68
C VAL A 162 -10.28 24.56 -2.47
N ARG A 163 -10.62 25.76 -1.97
CA ARG A 163 -11.49 26.70 -2.69
C ARG A 163 -10.85 27.25 -3.97
N ALA A 164 -9.52 27.26 -4.06
CA ALA A 164 -8.80 27.57 -5.29
C ALA A 164 -8.75 26.38 -6.28
N GLY A 165 -9.44 25.27 -6.00
CA GLY A 165 -9.49 24.07 -6.83
C GLY A 165 -8.27 23.15 -6.65
N HIS A 166 -7.43 23.41 -5.65
CA HIS A 166 -6.25 22.58 -5.39
C HIS A 166 -6.61 21.31 -4.61
N LYS A 167 -5.77 20.30 -4.80
CA LYS A 167 -5.76 19.07 -3.99
C LYS A 167 -4.63 19.15 -2.98
N VAL A 168 -4.79 18.56 -1.80
CA VAL A 168 -3.81 18.65 -0.72
C VAL A 168 -3.58 17.28 -0.09
N VAL A 169 -2.32 16.87 -0.01
CA VAL A 169 -1.86 15.76 0.84
C VAL A 169 -1.06 16.36 1.98
N VAL A 170 -1.53 16.20 3.21
CA VAL A 170 -0.82 16.63 4.42
C VAL A 170 0.02 15.45 4.92
N VAL A 171 1.34 15.62 4.96
CA VAL A 171 2.28 14.63 5.50
C VAL A 171 2.72 15.09 6.88
N SER A 172 2.10 14.55 7.92
CA SER A 172 2.34 14.95 9.30
C SER A 172 3.35 14.03 10.00
N HIS A 173 4.24 14.59 10.81
CA HIS A 173 5.27 13.85 11.53
C HIS A 173 5.21 14.11 13.04
N SER A 174 5.39 13.08 13.86
CA SER A 174 5.34 13.17 15.33
C SER A 174 4.07 13.87 15.83
N GLN A 175 4.17 14.98 16.55
CA GLN A 175 3.04 15.76 17.08
C GLN A 175 2.23 16.46 15.99
N GLY A 176 2.80 16.58 14.79
CA GLY A 176 2.09 17.07 13.60
C GLY A 176 0.85 16.22 13.32
N ASN A 177 0.85 14.96 13.75
CA ASN A 177 -0.27 14.03 13.60
C ASN A 177 -1.50 14.47 14.41
N GLU A 178 -1.29 14.95 15.63
CA GLU A 178 -2.30 15.51 16.52
C GLU A 178 -2.90 16.78 15.93
N TYR A 179 -2.04 17.68 15.42
CA TYR A 179 -2.50 18.90 14.74
C TYR A 179 -3.29 18.58 13.46
N ALA A 180 -2.84 17.60 12.68
CA ALA A 180 -3.56 17.15 11.50
C ALA A 180 -4.95 16.57 11.84
N ASP A 181 -5.06 15.77 12.90
CA ASP A 181 -6.32 15.20 13.38
C ASP A 181 -7.27 16.31 13.91
N ALA A 182 -6.74 17.25 14.69
CA ALA A 182 -7.49 18.43 15.16
C ALA A 182 -8.05 19.27 14.00
N VAL A 183 -7.22 19.51 12.97
CA VAL A 183 -7.61 20.29 11.79
C VAL A 183 -8.68 19.58 10.99
N ASP A 184 -8.53 18.27 10.76
CA ASP A 184 -9.54 17.45 10.08
C ASP A 184 -10.88 17.49 10.82
N ALA A 185 -10.87 17.26 12.14
CA ALA A 185 -12.07 17.34 12.98
C ALA A 185 -12.72 18.74 12.96
N TYR A 186 -11.91 19.79 13.12
CA TYR A 186 -12.41 21.16 13.11
C TYR A 186 -12.95 21.58 11.73
N MET A 187 -12.37 21.09 10.63
CA MET A 187 -12.88 21.34 9.27
C MET A 187 -14.26 20.72 9.07
N HIS A 188 -14.44 19.46 9.49
CA HIS A 188 -15.74 18.79 9.44
C HIS A 188 -16.79 19.47 10.32
N PHE A 189 -16.40 20.03 11.47
CA PHE A 189 -17.32 20.68 12.39
C PHE A 189 -17.66 22.14 12.01
N SER A 190 -16.65 22.93 11.63
CA SER A 190 -16.80 24.37 11.38
C SER A 190 -17.66 24.71 10.16
N GLY A 191 -17.87 23.75 9.25
CA GLY A 191 -18.54 23.98 7.98
C GLY A 191 -17.75 24.88 7.02
N SER A 192 -16.44 25.06 7.25
CA SER A 192 -15.56 25.83 6.37
C SER A 192 -15.45 25.22 4.98
N LEU A 193 -15.57 23.90 4.88
CA LEU A 193 -15.78 23.10 3.68
C LEU A 193 -16.86 22.04 3.98
N SER A 194 -17.57 21.57 2.95
CA SER A 194 -18.44 20.41 3.08
C SER A 194 -17.62 19.12 3.26
N SER A 195 -18.20 18.10 3.90
CA SER A 195 -17.53 16.78 4.04
C SER A 195 -17.12 16.18 2.68
N ALA A 196 -17.88 16.45 1.62
CA ALA A 196 -17.56 16.01 0.26
C ALA A 196 -16.35 16.77 -0.34
N GLU A 197 -16.21 18.07 -0.06
CA GLU A 197 -15.05 18.85 -0.47
C GLU A 197 -13.79 18.40 0.27
N ILE A 198 -13.90 18.13 1.57
CA ILE A 198 -12.79 17.60 2.39
C ILE A 198 -12.37 16.24 1.84
N SER A 199 -13.30 15.28 1.72
CA SER A 199 -13.00 13.91 1.28
C SER A 199 -12.58 13.81 -0.19
N SER A 200 -12.90 14.78 -1.03
CA SER A 200 -12.44 14.80 -2.43
C SER A 200 -11.16 15.59 -2.64
N SER A 201 -10.73 16.41 -1.67
CA SER A 201 -9.64 17.38 -1.90
C SER A 201 -8.50 17.33 -0.89
N ILE A 202 -8.68 16.67 0.26
CA ILE A 202 -7.65 16.57 1.30
C ILE A 202 -7.39 15.11 1.65
N ARG A 203 -6.11 14.74 1.78
CA ARG A 203 -5.65 13.48 2.36
C ARG A 203 -4.62 13.76 3.44
N TYR A 204 -4.53 12.85 4.41
CA TYR A 204 -3.59 12.93 5.51
C TYR A 204 -2.75 11.66 5.55
N VAL A 205 -1.43 11.82 5.62
CA VAL A 205 -0.45 10.75 5.76
C VAL A 205 0.35 11.04 7.03
N GLY A 206 0.13 10.23 8.05
CA GLY A 206 0.84 10.38 9.31
C GLY A 206 2.15 9.59 9.38
N VAL A 207 3.14 10.12 10.08
CA VAL A 207 4.49 9.55 10.23
C VAL A 207 4.95 9.67 11.69
N ALA A 208 5.57 8.63 12.23
CA ALA A 208 6.13 8.57 13.59
C ALA A 208 5.18 9.03 14.71
N VAL A 209 4.00 8.41 14.84
CA VAL A 209 2.92 8.85 15.76
C VAL A 209 3.35 8.89 17.23
N ALA A 210 3.10 10.00 17.92
CA ALA A 210 3.20 10.05 19.37
C ALA A 210 1.99 9.34 20.03
N ALA A 211 2.11 8.04 20.35
CA ALA A 211 1.08 7.21 21.02
C ALA A 211 -0.27 7.10 20.24
N PRO A 212 -1.20 6.16 20.54
CA PRO A 212 -2.05 5.54 19.53
C PRO A 212 -3.23 6.43 19.10
N ALA A 213 -2.98 7.40 18.23
CA ALA A 213 -4.00 8.04 17.44
C ALA A 213 -4.30 7.13 16.23
N THR A 214 -5.35 6.34 16.38
CA THR A 214 -6.21 5.71 15.36
C THR A 214 -5.90 4.27 14.88
N PRO A 215 -6.93 3.38 14.78
CA PRO A 215 -6.75 1.97 14.39
C PRO A 215 -6.66 1.69 12.88
N ASN A 216 -6.84 2.70 12.01
CA ASN A 216 -7.16 2.47 10.59
C ASN A 216 -5.99 2.68 9.61
N GLY A 217 -4.74 2.64 10.07
CA GLY A 217 -3.56 2.74 9.18
C GLY A 217 -3.32 4.14 8.58
N ARG A 218 -4.02 5.18 9.07
CA ARG A 218 -3.81 6.59 8.70
C ARG A 218 -2.41 7.10 9.03
N TYR A 219 -1.68 6.39 9.89
CA TYR A 219 -0.38 6.78 10.39
C TYR A 219 0.64 5.64 10.36
N VAL A 220 1.88 5.94 9.97
CA VAL A 220 3.04 5.03 10.02
C VAL A 220 3.81 5.29 11.32
N THR A 221 4.15 4.24 12.07
CA THR A 221 4.96 4.37 13.30
C THR A 221 6.08 3.34 13.35
N SER A 222 7.21 3.70 13.98
CA SER A 222 8.19 2.72 14.44
C SER A 222 7.70 2.10 15.76
N ASN A 223 7.79 0.77 15.90
CA ASN A 223 7.49 0.06 17.15
C ASN A 223 8.56 0.27 18.25
N THR A 224 9.64 0.98 17.94
CA THR A 224 10.83 1.16 18.81
C THR A 224 11.11 2.62 19.18
N ASP A 225 10.23 3.55 18.79
CA ASP A 225 10.30 4.93 19.23
C ASP A 225 10.02 5.01 20.76
N THR A 226 10.89 5.69 21.49
CA THR A 226 10.85 5.73 22.98
C THR A 226 10.17 6.97 23.52
N VAL A 227 9.89 8.00 22.70
CA VAL A 227 8.86 8.99 23.04
C VAL A 227 7.52 8.26 23.14
N ILE A 228 7.26 7.35 22.20
CA ILE A 228 6.11 6.42 22.24
C ILE A 228 6.18 5.48 23.46
N SER A 229 7.37 4.97 23.84
CA SER A 229 7.50 4.06 24.99
C SER A 229 7.42 4.74 26.36
N LEU A 230 7.89 6.00 26.50
CA LEU A 230 7.75 6.80 27.72
C LEU A 230 6.27 7.09 28.02
N TYR A 231 5.44 7.26 26.99
CA TYR A 231 3.99 7.35 27.13
C TYR A 231 3.30 5.98 27.34
N LYS A 232 3.72 4.91 26.65
CA LYS A 232 3.17 3.56 26.83
C LYS A 232 3.40 2.98 28.24
N GLY A 233 4.48 3.37 28.92
CA GLY A 233 4.82 2.87 30.25
C GLY A 233 3.82 3.26 31.37
N LYS A 234 2.86 4.15 31.10
CA LYS A 234 1.84 4.58 32.08
C LYS A 234 0.38 4.44 31.61
N ILE A 235 0.15 3.91 30.41
CA ILE A 235 -1.19 3.64 29.87
C ILE A 235 -1.25 2.14 29.59
N ALA A 236 -1.39 1.33 30.66
CA ALA A 236 -1.15 -0.11 30.57
C ALA A 236 -2.42 -0.93 30.27
N THR A 237 -3.64 -0.47 30.56
CA THR A 237 -4.87 -1.21 30.17
C THR A 237 -6.09 -0.30 29.97
N PRO A 238 -7.13 -0.75 29.24
CA PRO A 238 -8.43 -0.05 29.14
C PRO A 238 -9.12 0.23 30.49
N ASP A 239 -8.82 -0.57 31.52
CA ASP A 239 -9.38 -0.40 32.88
C ASP A 239 -8.64 0.70 33.68
N ASP A 240 -7.37 1.00 33.37
CA ASP A 240 -6.58 2.07 34.02
C ASP A 240 -7.09 3.49 33.71
N TYR A 241 -7.95 3.67 32.70
CA TYR A 241 -8.53 4.98 32.37
C TYR A 241 -9.51 5.52 33.40
N THR A 242 -10.13 4.66 34.22
CA THR A 242 -11.07 5.10 35.26
C THR A 242 -10.37 5.59 36.54
N ASN A 243 -9.09 5.24 36.72
CA ASN A 243 -8.28 5.60 37.88
C ASN A 243 -7.02 6.42 37.55
N ALA A 244 -6.84 6.82 36.29
CA ALA A 244 -5.77 7.74 35.92
C ALA A 244 -6.07 9.13 36.50
N SER A 245 -5.58 9.39 37.71
CA SER A 245 -5.45 10.75 38.22
C SER A 245 -4.66 11.56 37.18
N PRO A 246 -5.07 12.81 36.85
CA PRO A 246 -4.23 13.70 36.07
C PRO A 246 -2.83 13.67 36.69
N LEU A 247 -1.79 13.55 35.85
CA LEU A 247 -0.41 13.55 36.29
C LEU A 247 -0.24 14.68 37.32
N GLU A 248 -0.09 14.31 38.59
CA GLU A 248 0.25 15.24 39.65
C GLU A 248 1.44 16.04 39.14
N PRO A 249 1.41 17.39 39.19
CA PRO A 249 2.49 18.24 38.67
C PRO A 249 3.88 17.77 39.15
N ASN A 250 3.93 17.10 40.30
CA ASN A 250 5.14 16.65 40.99
C ASN A 250 5.70 15.28 40.55
N ALA A 251 5.15 14.62 39.52
CA ALA A 251 5.57 13.26 39.12
C ALA A 251 6.91 13.20 38.35
N PHE A 252 7.54 14.35 38.07
CA PHE A 252 8.91 14.43 37.55
C PHE A 252 9.86 14.99 38.62
N PRO A 253 11.02 14.35 38.88
CA PRO A 253 12.00 14.85 39.85
C PRO A 253 12.73 16.14 39.42
N CYS A 254 12.31 16.79 38.32
CA CYS A 254 12.97 17.95 37.71
C CYS A 254 12.11 19.23 37.76
N MET A 255 11.32 19.40 38.81
CA MET A 255 10.23 20.38 38.93
C MET A 255 10.63 21.81 39.35
N ASP A 256 11.73 22.32 38.81
CA ASP A 256 11.94 23.76 38.73
C ASP A 256 12.27 24.13 37.27
N LEU A 257 11.57 25.14 36.74
CA LEU A 257 11.66 25.62 35.36
C LEU A 257 13.11 25.98 34.94
N LEU A 258 13.95 26.40 35.90
CA LEU A 258 15.38 26.72 35.72
C LEU A 258 16.28 25.48 35.77
N THR A 259 15.89 24.43 36.50
CA THR A 259 16.64 23.16 36.58
C THR A 259 16.21 22.13 35.55
N PHE A 260 15.01 22.26 34.96
CA PHE A 260 14.55 21.38 33.88
C PHE A 260 15.42 21.53 32.63
N THR A 261 15.73 22.76 32.19
CA THR A 261 16.58 23.00 31.01
C THR A 261 18.02 22.52 31.20
N SER A 262 18.60 22.73 32.38
CA SER A 262 19.98 22.32 32.68
C SER A 262 20.12 20.82 32.94
N CYS A 263 19.17 20.19 33.64
CA CYS A 263 19.16 18.75 33.85
C CYS A 263 18.90 18.00 32.53
N TYR A 264 17.93 18.44 31.72
CA TYR A 264 17.56 17.78 30.46
C TYR A 264 18.62 17.97 29.35
N ALA A 265 19.23 19.16 29.22
CA ALA A 265 20.32 19.40 28.28
C ALA A 265 21.61 18.64 28.67
N SER A 266 21.88 18.51 29.98
CA SER A 266 23.08 17.80 30.49
C SER A 266 22.95 16.26 30.41
N VAL A 267 21.74 15.72 30.51
CA VAL A 267 21.49 14.27 30.47
C VAL A 267 21.39 13.73 29.04
N LEU A 268 21.01 14.56 28.04
CA LEU A 268 20.72 14.08 26.69
C LEU A 268 21.68 14.54 25.58
N GLY A 269 22.61 15.48 25.84
CA GLY A 269 23.62 15.88 24.85
C GLY A 269 23.05 16.40 23.52
N LEU A 270 21.85 16.98 23.54
CA LEU A 270 21.10 17.37 22.34
C LEU A 270 21.56 18.72 21.77
N THR A 271 22.38 18.67 20.72
CA THR A 271 22.67 19.80 19.81
C THR A 271 22.25 19.51 18.36
N GLY A 272 21.49 18.44 18.11
CA GLY A 272 21.06 18.01 16.77
C GLY A 272 19.61 18.39 16.44
N SER A 273 19.37 18.79 15.18
CA SER A 273 18.08 19.04 14.54
C SER A 273 17.16 17.81 14.55
N HIS A 274 15.84 17.99 14.69
CA HIS A 274 14.81 16.94 14.71
C HIS A 274 14.01 16.91 13.39
N GLY A 275 14.64 16.42 12.31
CA GLY A 275 14.08 16.45 10.96
C GLY A 275 13.35 15.18 10.52
N PHE A 276 12.70 15.22 9.35
CA PHE A 276 12.04 14.07 8.71
C PHE A 276 12.97 12.88 8.42
N SER A 277 14.29 13.08 8.41
CA SER A 277 15.30 12.02 8.30
C SER A 277 15.48 11.21 9.58
N ASP A 278 15.02 11.74 10.71
CA ASP A 278 15.46 11.31 12.03
C ASP A 278 14.38 10.50 12.73
N PHE A 279 14.46 9.18 12.58
CA PHE A 279 13.64 8.23 13.35
C PHE A 279 14.41 7.79 14.59
N TYR A 280 14.09 8.37 15.74
CA TYR A 280 14.84 8.13 16.98
C TYR A 280 14.34 6.91 17.74
N LEU A 281 15.25 5.97 17.97
CA LEU A 281 15.05 4.81 18.84
C LEU A 281 16.04 4.95 20.01
N ASN A 282 15.55 5.27 21.22
CA ASN A 282 16.27 5.31 22.51
C ASN A 282 17.02 6.62 22.85
N ALA A 283 17.17 6.87 24.17
CA ALA A 283 17.80 8.01 24.86
C ALA A 283 19.31 8.24 24.56
N ASN A 284 19.90 7.45 23.68
CA ASN A 284 21.22 7.69 23.09
C ASN A 284 21.02 7.76 21.56
N TYR A 285 20.69 8.96 21.09
CA TYR A 285 20.19 9.28 19.76
C TYR A 285 21.11 8.81 18.61
N PHE A 286 20.85 7.61 18.08
CA PHE A 286 21.36 7.18 16.77
C PHE A 286 20.19 6.93 15.81
N VAL A 287 20.25 7.58 14.64
CA VAL A 287 19.42 7.27 13.48
C VAL A 287 19.84 5.89 12.98
N ASP A 288 18.91 4.93 12.90
CA ASP A 288 19.13 3.67 12.18
C ASP A 288 18.83 3.91 10.69
N PRO A 289 19.85 4.01 9.81
CA PRO A 289 19.64 4.40 8.41
C PRO A 289 18.81 3.39 7.63
N ALA A 290 18.87 2.10 7.99
CA ALA A 290 18.12 1.04 7.31
C ALA A 290 16.62 1.10 7.64
N LYS A 291 16.27 1.42 8.89
CA LYS A 291 14.88 1.66 9.29
C LYS A 291 14.35 2.97 8.72
N SER A 292 15.18 4.01 8.64
CA SER A 292 14.82 5.29 8.01
C SER A 292 14.43 5.09 6.53
N GLN A 293 15.19 4.30 5.77
CA GLN A 293 14.85 3.97 4.38
C GLN A 293 13.55 3.18 4.22
N THR A 294 13.29 2.23 5.13
CA THR A 294 12.06 1.43 5.11
C THR A 294 10.83 2.28 5.39
N VAL A 295 10.91 3.18 6.38
CA VAL A 295 9.81 4.10 6.70
C VAL A 295 9.62 5.14 5.58
N GLN A 296 10.71 5.67 5.02
CA GLN A 296 10.62 6.58 3.86
C GLN A 296 9.92 5.92 2.67
N ALA A 297 10.23 4.66 2.36
CA ALA A 297 9.54 3.92 1.29
C ALA A 297 8.04 3.73 1.59
N GLN A 298 7.67 3.45 2.84
CA GLN A 298 6.27 3.35 3.27
C GLN A 298 5.54 4.69 3.16
N VAL A 299 6.16 5.78 3.61
CA VAL A 299 5.60 7.14 3.50
C VAL A 299 5.40 7.52 2.03
N LEU A 300 6.38 7.26 1.16
CA LEU A 300 6.25 7.52 -0.28
C LEU A 300 5.09 6.75 -0.91
N SER A 301 4.90 5.48 -0.52
CA SER A 301 3.78 4.66 -0.98
C SER A 301 2.42 5.23 -0.55
N LEU A 302 2.29 5.70 0.70
CA LEU A 302 1.06 6.31 1.20
C LEU A 302 0.78 7.68 0.59
N VAL A 303 1.82 8.50 0.36
CA VAL A 303 1.69 9.78 -0.34
C VAL A 303 1.27 9.56 -1.79
N GLN A 304 1.83 8.54 -2.47
CA GLN A 304 1.43 8.17 -3.83
C GLN A 304 -0.03 7.72 -3.88
N THR A 305 -0.44 6.87 -2.95
CA THR A 305 -1.82 6.38 -2.84
C THR A 305 -2.79 7.55 -2.64
N SER A 306 -2.49 8.42 -1.66
CA SER A 306 -3.26 9.63 -1.38
C SER A 306 -3.36 10.56 -2.59
N PHE A 307 -2.26 10.75 -3.32
CA PHE A 307 -2.23 11.56 -4.53
C PHE A 307 -3.13 10.99 -5.63
N ASN A 308 -3.07 9.67 -5.87
CA ASN A 308 -3.85 9.03 -6.92
C ASN A 308 -5.35 9.08 -6.61
N GLU A 309 -5.73 8.81 -5.36
CA GLU A 309 -7.12 8.92 -4.89
C GLU A 309 -7.70 10.32 -5.13
N LEU A 310 -6.93 11.38 -4.86
CA LEU A 310 -7.38 12.76 -5.07
C LEU A 310 -7.53 13.16 -6.54
N ASN A 311 -6.72 12.56 -7.43
CA ASN A 311 -6.68 12.93 -8.84
C ASN A 311 -7.56 12.07 -9.73
N GLY A 312 -8.37 11.16 -9.17
CA GLY A 312 -9.26 10.30 -9.95
C GLY A 312 -8.52 9.36 -10.90
N ALA A 313 -7.19 9.28 -10.78
CA ALA A 313 -6.41 8.21 -11.34
C ALA A 313 -6.81 6.97 -10.53
N LEU A 314 -7.72 6.17 -11.09
CA LEU A 314 -8.00 4.82 -10.61
C LEU A 314 -6.69 4.03 -10.67
N THR A 315 -5.86 4.14 -9.63
CA THR A 315 -4.98 3.05 -9.26
C THR A 315 -5.83 1.98 -8.59
N PRO A 316 -5.52 0.70 -8.86
CA PRO A 316 -6.25 -0.43 -8.33
C PRO A 316 -6.37 -0.31 -6.82
N LEU A 317 -7.51 -0.74 -6.30
CA LEU A 317 -7.77 -0.89 -4.87
C LEU A 317 -6.48 -1.31 -4.14
N PRO A 318 -6.13 -0.67 -3.01
CA PRO A 318 -5.02 -1.18 -2.22
C PRO A 318 -5.25 -2.68 -1.98
N PRO A 319 -4.18 -3.52 -1.87
CA PRO A 319 -4.36 -4.86 -1.37
C PRO A 319 -5.16 -4.72 -0.08
N GLY A 320 -6.39 -5.22 -0.07
CA GLY A 320 -7.38 -4.84 0.92
C GLY A 320 -6.78 -4.96 2.31
N THR A 321 -6.61 -3.85 3.01
CA THR A 321 -6.54 -3.88 4.46
C THR A 321 -7.96 -4.19 4.91
N TRP A 322 -8.31 -5.48 4.88
CA TRP A 322 -9.56 -5.97 5.43
C TRP A 322 -9.53 -5.63 6.92
N SER A 323 -10.24 -4.57 7.33
CA SER A 323 -10.31 -4.20 8.75
C SER A 323 -11.10 -5.28 9.49
N ILE A 324 -10.43 -5.96 10.40
CA ILE A 324 -10.93 -7.15 11.10
C ILE A 324 -11.96 -6.70 12.13
N SER A 325 -13.24 -7.02 11.91
CA SER A 325 -14.30 -6.78 12.91
C SER A 325 -15.15 -8.02 13.23
N CYS A 326 -15.06 -9.08 12.43
CA CYS A 326 -15.60 -10.38 12.81
C CYS A 326 -14.66 -11.06 13.80
N LYS A 327 -15.23 -11.76 14.80
CA LYS A 327 -14.47 -12.61 15.73
C LYS A 327 -13.80 -13.82 15.03
N GLY A 328 -14.07 -14.03 13.75
CA GLY A 328 -13.33 -14.92 12.86
C GLY A 328 -11.91 -14.42 12.64
N LYS A 329 -10.93 -15.21 13.07
CA LYS A 329 -9.51 -14.87 12.98
C LYS A 329 -9.06 -14.85 11.52
N SER A 330 -9.15 -13.70 10.87
CA SER A 330 -8.31 -13.44 9.70
C SER A 330 -6.85 -13.45 10.15
N THR A 331 -6.16 -14.56 9.94
CA THR A 331 -4.75 -14.74 10.30
C THR A 331 -3.93 -14.65 9.03
N VAL A 332 -2.93 -13.77 9.04
CA VAL A 332 -1.97 -13.71 7.94
C VAL A 332 -0.97 -14.86 8.12
N LEU A 333 -1.05 -15.87 7.26
CA LEU A 333 -0.13 -17.00 7.22
C LEU A 333 0.86 -16.80 6.07
N GLY A 334 1.91 -16.01 6.31
CA GLY A 334 2.86 -15.63 5.27
C GLY A 334 2.21 -14.68 4.25
N PRO A 335 2.34 -14.93 2.92
CA PRO A 335 1.71 -14.08 1.91
C PRO A 335 0.21 -14.40 1.69
N TRP A 336 -0.42 -15.18 2.57
CA TRP A 336 -1.83 -15.56 2.47
C TRP A 336 -2.62 -15.00 3.64
N THR A 337 -3.83 -14.53 3.33
CA THR A 337 -4.84 -14.12 4.32
C THR A 337 -5.89 -15.22 4.40
N THR A 338 -6.17 -15.68 5.62
CA THR A 338 -7.23 -16.66 5.87
C THR A 338 -8.53 -15.94 6.18
N PHE A 339 -9.65 -16.44 5.67
CA PHE A 339 -10.99 -16.09 6.15
C PHE A 339 -11.70 -17.42 6.44
N GLY A 340 -11.69 -17.83 7.70
CA GLY A 340 -12.10 -19.17 8.15
C GLY A 340 -10.93 -20.02 8.69
N THR A 341 -11.13 -21.33 8.76
CA THR A 341 -10.19 -22.31 9.30
C THR A 341 -9.12 -22.71 8.27
N ALA A 342 -7.87 -22.46 8.63
CA ALA A 342 -6.70 -22.92 7.87
C ALA A 342 -5.50 -23.20 8.77
N SER A 343 -4.64 -24.13 8.34
CA SER A 343 -3.37 -24.47 9.00
C SER A 343 -2.21 -24.40 8.02
N TRP A 344 -1.01 -24.12 8.53
CA TRP A 344 0.24 -24.09 7.77
C TRP A 344 1.24 -25.08 8.37
N ASP A 345 1.72 -26.01 7.54
CA ASP A 345 2.84 -26.89 7.86
C ASP A 345 4.13 -26.30 7.28
N SER A 346 4.96 -25.75 8.16
CA SER A 346 6.23 -25.12 7.79
C SER A 346 7.28 -26.10 7.27
N SER A 347 7.14 -27.40 7.53
CA SER A 347 8.09 -28.43 7.07
C SER A 347 7.91 -28.79 5.61
N THR A 348 6.67 -28.70 5.11
CA THR A 348 6.29 -29.00 3.72
C THR A 348 5.90 -27.75 2.93
N ASN A 349 5.82 -26.60 3.62
CA ASN A 349 5.27 -25.35 3.09
C ASN A 349 3.85 -25.53 2.52
N ALA A 350 3.07 -26.42 3.13
CA ALA A 350 1.71 -26.73 2.72
C ALA A 350 0.70 -25.98 3.59
N TYR A 351 -0.34 -25.46 2.95
CA TYR A 351 -1.54 -24.97 3.60
C TYR A 351 -2.60 -26.05 3.56
N SER A 352 -3.39 -26.16 4.62
CA SER A 352 -4.65 -26.89 4.60
C SER A 352 -5.76 -25.92 4.94
N VAL A 353 -6.72 -25.76 4.03
CA VAL A 353 -7.86 -24.82 4.12
C VAL A 353 -9.11 -25.65 4.20
N GLY A 354 -9.99 -25.38 5.14
CA GLY A 354 -11.13 -26.25 5.42
C GLY A 354 -11.06 -26.85 6.81
N ASP A 355 -12.23 -27.23 7.32
CA ASP A 355 -12.35 -27.99 8.55
C ASP A 355 -11.60 -29.32 8.49
N SER A 356 -10.47 -29.36 9.18
CA SER A 356 -9.69 -30.56 9.37
C SER A 356 -10.43 -31.53 10.30
N VAL A 357 -11.22 -32.41 9.69
CA VAL A 357 -11.71 -33.71 10.21
C VAL A 357 -13.09 -33.70 10.92
N VAL A 358 -14.10 -34.18 10.19
CA VAL A 358 -15.25 -35.01 10.64
C VAL A 358 -15.84 -34.65 12.01
N ASN A 359 -16.55 -33.53 12.08
CA ASN A 359 -17.85 -33.35 12.74
C ASN A 359 -18.12 -31.85 12.81
N ASP A 360 -19.09 -31.35 12.06
CA ASP A 360 -19.78 -30.13 12.47
C ASP A 360 -21.31 -30.28 12.47
N PRO A 361 -21.93 -30.36 13.66
CA PRO A 361 -23.34 -30.08 13.83
C PRO A 361 -23.66 -28.69 14.43
N ASN A 362 -22.70 -27.83 14.79
CA ASN A 362 -22.89 -26.44 15.22
C ASN A 362 -21.54 -25.68 15.20
N ASP A 363 -21.21 -24.96 14.11
CA ASP A 363 -20.24 -23.84 14.01
C ASP A 363 -19.40 -23.62 15.28
N LEU A 364 -18.19 -24.21 15.28
CA LEU A 364 -17.33 -24.36 16.45
C LEU A 364 -16.22 -23.30 16.57
N ASP A 365 -15.94 -22.52 15.53
CA ASP A 365 -14.84 -21.55 15.56
C ASP A 365 -15.31 -20.08 15.73
N GLY A 366 -16.61 -19.83 15.60
CA GLY A 366 -17.23 -18.56 15.94
C GLY A 366 -16.91 -17.42 14.98
N ASP A 367 -16.58 -17.73 13.72
CA ASP A 367 -16.36 -16.75 12.66
C ASP A 367 -17.65 -16.14 12.06
N CYS A 368 -18.81 -16.63 12.53
CA CYS A 368 -20.17 -16.14 12.26
C CYS A 368 -20.71 -16.39 10.84
N ASN A 369 -20.25 -17.43 10.15
CA ASN A 369 -21.07 -18.07 9.11
C ASN A 369 -22.18 -18.91 9.77
N GLN A 370 -23.31 -19.10 9.09
CA GLN A 370 -24.45 -19.85 9.63
C GLN A 370 -24.43 -21.25 9.04
N VAL A 371 -24.69 -22.25 9.90
CA VAL A 371 -24.91 -23.67 9.54
C VAL A 371 -25.64 -23.79 8.20
N ASP A 372 -25.03 -24.51 7.26
CA ASP A 372 -25.70 -24.80 6.00
C ASP A 372 -26.89 -25.74 6.28
N SER A 373 -28.07 -25.23 6.00
CA SER A 373 -29.08 -26.09 5.39
C SER A 373 -29.55 -25.35 4.17
N TRP A 374 -29.30 -25.93 3.00
CA TRP A 374 -29.97 -25.54 1.77
C TRP A 374 -31.47 -25.69 1.98
N ASN A 375 -32.11 -24.60 2.42
CA ASN A 375 -33.55 -24.56 2.60
C ASN A 375 -34.15 -24.16 1.25
N PRO A 376 -35.02 -24.98 0.62
CA PRO A 376 -35.66 -24.66 -0.66
C PRO A 376 -36.48 -23.34 -0.65
N ASN A 377 -36.57 -22.67 0.51
CA ASN A 377 -37.17 -21.35 0.72
C ASN A 377 -36.23 -20.15 0.47
N GLY A 378 -34.99 -20.36 -0.02
CA GLY A 378 -34.23 -19.30 -0.70
C GLY A 378 -33.33 -18.41 0.16
N LEU A 379 -32.92 -18.86 1.36
CA LEU A 379 -31.84 -18.23 2.12
C LEU A 379 -30.73 -19.26 2.35
N THR A 380 -29.72 -19.25 1.49
CA THR A 380 -28.50 -20.06 1.66
C THR A 380 -27.42 -19.18 2.30
N ASN A 381 -27.10 -19.44 3.55
CA ASN A 381 -25.90 -18.91 4.19
C ASN A 381 -24.85 -20.03 4.10
N GLN A 382 -23.72 -19.77 3.46
CA GLN A 382 -22.67 -20.77 3.20
C GLN A 382 -21.53 -20.60 4.21
N ASP A 383 -21.03 -21.72 4.73
CA ASP A 383 -19.80 -21.81 5.51
C ASP A 383 -18.62 -22.05 4.55
N ASN A 384 -17.81 -21.02 4.35
CA ASN A 384 -16.81 -20.98 3.31
C ASN A 384 -15.46 -20.61 3.90
N ASP A 385 -14.53 -21.57 3.91
CA ASP A 385 -13.15 -21.31 4.25
C ASP A 385 -12.38 -20.80 3.04
N TRP A 386 -11.82 -19.60 3.16
CA TRP A 386 -11.03 -18.97 2.13
C TRP A 386 -9.58 -18.81 2.53
N LEU A 387 -8.70 -19.07 1.57
CA LEU A 387 -7.31 -18.66 1.63
C LEU A 387 -7.01 -17.80 0.41
N ILE A 388 -6.71 -16.52 0.64
CA ILE A 388 -6.54 -15.51 -0.40
C ILE A 388 -5.11 -15.00 -0.38
N TYR A 389 -4.43 -15.02 -1.53
CA TYR A 389 -3.08 -14.48 -1.64
C TYR A 389 -3.14 -12.96 -1.47
N ASN A 390 -2.30 -12.41 -0.58
CA ASN A 390 -2.39 -11.02 -0.17
C ASN A 390 -1.91 -10.02 -1.22
N GLN A 391 -1.33 -10.50 -2.34
CA GLN A 391 -0.94 -9.66 -3.46
C GLN A 391 -1.90 -9.82 -4.64
N VAL A 392 -2.25 -8.69 -5.24
CA VAL A 392 -3.12 -8.63 -6.41
C VAL A 392 -2.30 -8.74 -7.70
N ALA A 393 -2.74 -9.59 -8.63
CA ALA A 393 -2.22 -9.60 -9.99
C ALA A 393 -2.94 -8.56 -10.83
N LEU A 394 -2.24 -7.47 -11.14
CA LEU A 394 -2.69 -6.42 -12.07
C LEU A 394 -2.37 -6.75 -13.54
N ALA A 395 -1.39 -7.62 -13.77
CA ALA A 395 -0.89 -8.01 -15.09
C ALA A 395 -0.74 -9.54 -15.20
N ASP A 396 0.07 -10.02 -16.13
CA ASP A 396 0.29 -11.46 -16.30
C ASP A 396 0.67 -12.15 -14.98
N ILE A 397 0.06 -13.32 -14.75
CA ILE A 397 0.28 -14.13 -13.54
C ILE A 397 0.48 -15.59 -13.95
N ASP A 398 1.38 -16.26 -13.23
CA ASP A 398 1.53 -17.71 -13.23
C ASP A 398 1.31 -18.21 -11.80
N PHE A 399 0.12 -18.75 -11.56
CA PHE A 399 -0.24 -19.38 -10.29
C PHE A 399 -0.16 -20.89 -10.46
N SER A 400 0.68 -21.54 -9.67
CA SER A 400 0.76 -23.00 -9.61
C SER A 400 0.62 -23.50 -8.18
N ALA A 401 0.09 -24.70 -8.01
CA ALA A 401 -0.02 -25.36 -6.72
C ALA A 401 -0.01 -26.88 -6.91
N GLU A 402 0.82 -27.58 -6.15
CA GLU A 402 0.58 -28.99 -5.87
C GLU A 402 -0.52 -29.06 -4.83
N ALA A 403 -1.69 -29.62 -5.18
CA ALA A 403 -2.84 -29.60 -4.28
C ALA A 403 -3.70 -30.87 -4.41
N CYS A 404 -4.51 -31.12 -3.38
CA CYS A 404 -5.60 -32.09 -3.37
C CYS A 404 -6.92 -31.35 -3.16
N ILE A 405 -7.74 -31.24 -4.21
CA ILE A 405 -9.07 -30.62 -4.13
C ILE A 405 -10.06 -31.71 -3.70
N THR A 406 -10.60 -31.59 -2.49
CA THR A 406 -11.55 -32.59 -1.98
C THR A 406 -12.87 -32.57 -2.78
N HIS A 407 -13.51 -33.73 -2.85
CA HIS A 407 -14.80 -33.96 -3.46
C HIS A 407 -15.78 -34.41 -2.38
N SER A 408 -16.89 -33.69 -2.27
CA SER A 408 -17.98 -34.01 -1.37
C SER A 408 -19.31 -34.00 -2.12
N PRO A 409 -20.24 -34.92 -1.81
CA PRO A 409 -21.63 -34.84 -2.26
C PRO A 409 -22.41 -33.67 -1.66
N ALA A 410 -21.85 -32.97 -0.66
CA ALA A 410 -22.51 -31.88 0.05
C ALA A 410 -22.01 -30.50 -0.39
N SER A 411 -20.84 -30.40 -1.01
CA SER A 411 -20.19 -29.09 -1.15
C SER A 411 -19.30 -28.93 -2.39
N GLY A 412 -18.98 -27.67 -2.72
CA GLY A 412 -18.04 -27.31 -3.78
C GLY A 412 -16.65 -27.01 -3.22
N HIS A 413 -15.61 -27.02 -4.06
CA HIS A 413 -14.24 -26.66 -3.66
C HIS A 413 -13.54 -26.00 -4.83
N PHE A 414 -12.71 -25.00 -4.60
CA PHE A 414 -12.12 -24.21 -5.68
C PHE A 414 -10.64 -23.90 -5.44
N ILE A 415 -9.89 -23.89 -6.53
CA ILE A 415 -8.57 -23.26 -6.64
C ILE A 415 -8.54 -22.45 -7.93
N GLY A 416 -8.21 -21.16 -7.84
CA GLY A 416 -8.43 -20.28 -8.99
C GLY A 416 -7.86 -18.88 -8.89
N LEU A 417 -8.13 -18.10 -9.93
CA LEU A 417 -7.94 -16.66 -10.01
C LEU A 417 -9.30 -15.97 -9.98
N PHE A 418 -9.52 -15.12 -8.97
CA PHE A 418 -10.81 -14.50 -8.71
C PHE A 418 -10.70 -12.98 -8.58
N LYS A 419 -11.78 -12.26 -8.88
CA LYS A 419 -11.90 -10.83 -8.56
C LYS A 419 -12.32 -10.67 -7.10
N ALA A 420 -11.85 -9.62 -6.43
CA ALA A 420 -12.46 -9.20 -5.16
C ALA A 420 -13.91 -8.76 -5.39
N ASP A 421 -14.80 -9.04 -4.43
CA ASP A 421 -16.13 -8.42 -4.40
C ASP A 421 -15.98 -6.98 -3.87
N PRO A 422 -16.28 -5.95 -4.68
CA PRO A 422 -16.17 -4.56 -4.24
C PRO A 422 -17.14 -4.21 -3.10
N ALA A 423 -18.18 -5.00 -2.88
CA ALA A 423 -19.16 -4.78 -1.82
C ALA A 423 -18.86 -5.58 -0.54
N PHE A 424 -17.78 -6.36 -0.51
CA PHE A 424 -17.35 -7.01 0.73
C PHE A 424 -16.80 -5.98 1.71
N THR A 425 -17.51 -5.79 2.82
CA THR A 425 -17.13 -4.84 3.88
C THR A 425 -16.51 -5.51 5.10
N ASN A 426 -16.24 -6.82 5.05
CA ASN A 426 -15.81 -7.62 6.20
C ASN A 426 -16.72 -7.47 7.44
N LEU A 427 -18.00 -7.15 7.21
CA LEU A 427 -19.03 -7.10 8.24
C LEU A 427 -19.80 -8.42 8.20
N SER A 428 -20.00 -9.01 9.37
CA SER A 428 -20.89 -10.17 9.52
C SER A 428 -22.25 -9.85 8.92
N ARG A 429 -22.82 -10.81 8.17
CA ARG A 429 -24.12 -10.69 7.48
C ARG A 429 -24.20 -9.60 6.40
N SER A 430 -23.07 -9.15 5.87
CA SER A 430 -23.06 -8.27 4.68
C SER A 430 -23.68 -8.94 3.45
N GLY A 431 -23.75 -10.27 3.40
CA GLY A 431 -24.24 -11.01 2.24
C GLY A 431 -23.25 -11.04 1.08
N HIS A 432 -22.01 -10.60 1.33
CA HIS A 432 -20.93 -10.53 0.36
C HIS A 432 -19.80 -11.49 0.73
N SER A 433 -19.15 -12.05 -0.28
CA SER A 433 -17.95 -12.91 -0.18
C SER A 433 -16.71 -12.04 -0.39
N PRO A 434 -15.52 -12.36 0.16
CA PRO A 434 -14.30 -11.58 -0.13
C PRO A 434 -13.94 -11.59 -1.63
N ILE A 435 -14.52 -12.51 -2.40
CA ILE A 435 -14.38 -12.59 -3.85
C ILE A 435 -15.73 -12.60 -4.57
N GLY A 436 -15.77 -12.00 -5.76
CA GLY A 436 -16.94 -11.93 -6.63
C GLY A 436 -16.90 -12.97 -7.76
N ASP A 437 -16.16 -12.68 -8.84
CA ASP A 437 -16.13 -13.53 -10.04
C ASP A 437 -14.93 -14.47 -10.09
N SER A 438 -15.16 -15.75 -10.45
CA SER A 438 -14.08 -16.66 -10.87
C SER A 438 -13.69 -16.41 -12.32
N LEU A 439 -12.45 -15.97 -12.58
CA LEU A 439 -11.99 -15.76 -13.96
C LEU A 439 -11.36 -17.01 -14.57
N ALA A 440 -10.67 -17.80 -13.76
CA ALA A 440 -10.21 -19.13 -14.15
C ALA A 440 -10.05 -19.99 -12.90
N SER A 441 -10.63 -21.18 -12.86
CA SER A 441 -10.54 -22.06 -11.69
C SER A 441 -10.65 -23.53 -12.05
N PHE A 442 -10.10 -24.37 -11.17
CA PHE A 442 -10.45 -25.77 -11.03
C PHE A 442 -11.38 -25.92 -9.84
N PHE A 443 -12.39 -26.77 -9.96
CA PHE A 443 -13.36 -26.94 -8.90
C PHE A 443 -14.03 -28.31 -8.90
N THR A 444 -14.55 -28.70 -7.74
CA THR A 444 -15.50 -29.81 -7.58
C THR A 444 -16.85 -29.22 -7.17
N MET A 445 -17.96 -29.89 -7.51
CA MET A 445 -19.29 -29.51 -7.04
C MET A 445 -20.11 -30.75 -6.66
N TRP A 446 -21.02 -30.57 -5.70
CA TRP A 446 -21.93 -31.61 -5.23
C TRP A 446 -22.81 -32.21 -6.32
N ASN A 447 -23.21 -31.42 -7.31
CA ASN A 447 -24.08 -31.85 -8.41
C ASN A 447 -23.32 -32.48 -9.60
N GLN A 448 -21.99 -32.60 -9.51
CA GLN A 448 -21.14 -33.29 -10.49
C GLN A 448 -20.23 -34.29 -9.75
N PRO A 449 -20.80 -35.33 -9.13
CA PRO A 449 -20.05 -36.25 -8.30
C PRO A 449 -18.97 -36.99 -9.07
N GLY A 450 -17.80 -37.15 -8.45
CA GLY A 450 -16.66 -37.87 -9.04
C GLY A 450 -15.98 -37.16 -10.20
N LYS A 451 -16.24 -35.86 -10.41
CA LYS A 451 -15.64 -35.08 -11.49
C LYS A 451 -14.85 -33.88 -10.96
N LEU A 452 -13.68 -33.67 -11.55
CA LEU A 452 -12.96 -32.40 -11.47
C LEU A 452 -13.39 -31.54 -12.66
N MET A 453 -13.86 -30.34 -12.36
CA MET A 453 -14.33 -29.38 -13.35
C MET A 453 -13.35 -28.21 -13.46
N TYR A 454 -13.45 -27.49 -14.57
CA TYR A 454 -12.78 -26.21 -14.75
C TYR A 454 -13.76 -25.14 -15.23
N SER A 455 -13.45 -23.87 -14.96
CA SER A 455 -14.14 -22.72 -15.55
C SER A 455 -13.15 -21.67 -16.04
N ILE A 456 -13.47 -20.99 -17.15
CA ILE A 456 -12.80 -19.75 -17.58
C ILE A 456 -13.87 -18.75 -18.04
N GLY A 457 -13.89 -17.54 -17.44
CA GLY A 457 -14.71 -16.41 -17.94
C GLY A 457 -15.84 -15.89 -17.04
N GLY A 458 -15.92 -16.25 -15.75
CA GLY A 458 -16.96 -15.77 -14.84
C GLY A 458 -18.33 -16.41 -15.08
N SER A 459 -19.40 -15.71 -14.68
CA SER A 459 -20.80 -16.14 -14.86
C SER A 459 -21.15 -16.19 -16.36
N GLY A 460 -21.15 -17.39 -16.94
CA GLY A 460 -21.30 -17.63 -18.39
C GLY A 460 -20.03 -18.09 -19.10
N GLY A 461 -18.95 -18.35 -18.36
CA GLY A 461 -17.69 -18.88 -18.87
C GLY A 461 -17.77 -20.30 -19.41
N VAL A 462 -16.71 -20.74 -20.08
CA VAL A 462 -16.57 -22.12 -20.54
C VAL A 462 -16.37 -23.02 -19.33
N VAL A 463 -17.27 -23.99 -19.16
CA VAL A 463 -17.18 -25.01 -18.11
C VAL A 463 -16.97 -26.37 -18.75
N GLY A 464 -16.05 -27.17 -18.22
CA GLY A 464 -15.79 -28.51 -18.72
C GLY A 464 -15.18 -29.43 -17.67
N GLU A 465 -15.14 -30.72 -17.98
CA GLU A 465 -14.47 -31.72 -17.16
C GLU A 465 -12.96 -31.70 -17.45
N VAL A 466 -12.13 -31.82 -16.41
CA VAL A 466 -10.68 -31.96 -16.54
C VAL A 466 -10.36 -33.41 -16.90
N PRO A 467 -9.75 -33.68 -18.07
CA PRO A 467 -9.40 -35.04 -18.42
C PRO A 467 -8.27 -35.57 -17.53
N SER A 468 -8.34 -36.87 -17.21
CA SER A 468 -7.20 -37.66 -16.73
C SER A 468 -6.70 -37.39 -15.30
N VAL A 469 -7.47 -36.71 -14.45
CA VAL A 469 -7.15 -36.61 -13.01
C VAL A 469 -8.00 -37.61 -12.24
N PRO A 470 -7.43 -38.72 -11.73
CA PRO A 470 -8.20 -39.69 -10.97
C PRO A 470 -8.61 -39.12 -9.62
N LEU A 471 -9.83 -39.45 -9.18
CA LEU A 471 -10.24 -39.25 -7.80
C LEU A 471 -9.47 -40.26 -6.92
N ILE A 472 -8.60 -39.78 -6.04
CA ILE A 472 -7.83 -40.61 -5.11
C ILE A 472 -8.40 -40.38 -3.71
N SER A 473 -8.95 -41.45 -3.11
CA SER A 473 -9.68 -41.38 -1.83
C SER A 473 -10.86 -40.41 -1.90
N LYS A 474 -10.71 -39.19 -1.37
CA LYS A 474 -11.74 -38.14 -1.36
C LYS A 474 -11.37 -36.92 -2.20
N GLY A 475 -10.26 -36.89 -2.93
CA GLY A 475 -9.85 -35.69 -3.64
C GLY A 475 -9.11 -35.91 -4.96
N PHE A 476 -9.02 -34.85 -5.75
CA PHE A 476 -8.25 -34.80 -6.98
C PHE A 476 -6.90 -34.18 -6.66
N CYS A 477 -5.85 -35.02 -6.62
CA CYS A 477 -4.50 -34.59 -6.30
C CYS A 477 -3.68 -34.39 -7.59
N ALA A 478 -3.18 -33.19 -7.82
CA ALA A 478 -2.41 -32.86 -9.01
C ALA A 478 -1.55 -31.60 -8.83
N ASN A 479 -0.68 -31.33 -9.80
CA ASN A 479 -0.08 -30.02 -9.98
C ASN A 479 -1.03 -29.17 -10.85
N TYR A 480 -1.70 -28.21 -10.23
CA TYR A 480 -2.57 -27.25 -10.89
C TYR A 480 -1.77 -26.02 -11.27
N GLN A 481 -1.95 -25.53 -12.50
CA GLN A 481 -1.38 -24.27 -12.93
C GLN A 481 -2.40 -23.45 -13.71
N ILE A 482 -2.46 -22.16 -13.40
CA ILE A 482 -3.36 -21.17 -13.97
C ILE A 482 -2.51 -19.99 -14.39
N THR A 483 -2.43 -19.75 -15.69
CA THR A 483 -1.73 -18.60 -16.24
C THR A 483 -2.71 -17.59 -16.81
N ARG A 484 -2.36 -16.32 -16.69
CA ARG A 484 -2.97 -15.22 -17.43
C ARG A 484 -1.88 -14.51 -18.22
N SER A 485 -2.10 -14.35 -19.53
CA SER A 485 -1.29 -13.47 -20.37
C SER A 485 -2.18 -12.51 -21.14
N GLY A 486 -2.17 -11.24 -20.77
CA GLY A 486 -3.20 -10.28 -21.17
C GLY A 486 -4.59 -10.79 -20.79
N GLY A 487 -5.48 -10.90 -21.78
CA GLY A 487 -6.84 -11.45 -21.59
C GLY A 487 -6.93 -12.97 -21.74
N LEU A 488 -5.84 -13.67 -22.06
CA LEU A 488 -5.85 -15.13 -22.26
C LEU A 488 -5.55 -15.85 -20.95
N TYR A 489 -6.50 -16.65 -20.49
CA TYR A 489 -6.34 -17.52 -19.33
C TYR A 489 -6.10 -18.95 -19.81
N SER A 490 -5.14 -19.65 -19.21
CA SER A 490 -4.82 -21.03 -19.53
C SER A 490 -4.72 -21.87 -18.26
N LEU A 491 -5.35 -23.03 -18.30
CA LEU A 491 -5.44 -24.00 -17.22
C LEU A 491 -4.62 -25.22 -17.60
N TYR A 492 -3.71 -25.63 -16.72
CA TYR A 492 -2.88 -26.80 -16.88
C TYR A 492 -3.03 -27.71 -15.67
N VAL A 493 -2.98 -29.01 -15.91
CA VAL A 493 -2.88 -30.01 -14.85
C VAL A 493 -1.76 -30.98 -15.18
N ASN A 494 -0.86 -31.18 -14.23
CA ASN A 494 0.36 -31.99 -14.40
C ASN A 494 1.15 -31.58 -15.66
N GLY A 495 1.24 -30.26 -15.91
CA GLY A 495 1.89 -29.66 -17.08
C GLY A 495 1.14 -29.79 -18.40
N SER A 496 0.02 -30.52 -18.45
CA SER A 496 -0.80 -30.67 -19.66
C SER A 496 -1.85 -29.58 -19.74
N LEU A 497 -1.96 -28.93 -20.91
CA LEU A 497 -2.99 -27.91 -21.13
C LEU A 497 -4.38 -28.54 -21.12
N VAL A 498 -5.22 -28.10 -20.19
CA VAL A 498 -6.64 -28.47 -20.10
C VAL A 498 -7.46 -27.58 -21.02
N ARG A 499 -7.31 -26.26 -20.89
CA ARG A 499 -8.07 -25.28 -21.65
C ARG A 499 -7.38 -23.92 -21.67
N SER A 500 -7.52 -23.21 -22.78
CA SER A 500 -7.29 -21.77 -22.84
C SER A 500 -8.52 -21.05 -23.37
N ALA A 501 -8.85 -19.91 -22.77
CA ALA A 501 -9.92 -19.03 -23.27
C ALA A 501 -9.66 -17.59 -22.84
N SER A 502 -10.20 -16.64 -23.60
CA SER A 502 -10.14 -15.23 -23.24
C SER A 502 -11.17 -14.88 -22.16
N ALA A 503 -10.78 -14.07 -21.19
CA ALA A 503 -11.65 -13.51 -20.16
C ALA A 503 -11.24 -12.06 -19.82
N SER A 504 -11.94 -11.45 -18.87
CA SER A 504 -11.70 -10.08 -18.41
C SER A 504 -10.27 -9.88 -17.88
N ILE A 505 -9.61 -8.78 -18.22
CA ILE A 505 -8.29 -8.38 -17.70
C ILE A 505 -8.35 -7.69 -16.32
N ALA A 506 -9.32 -8.06 -15.49
CA ALA A 506 -9.51 -7.39 -14.19
C ALA A 506 -8.41 -7.77 -13.18
N PRO A 507 -8.16 -6.97 -12.13
CA PRO A 507 -7.33 -7.40 -11.01
C PRO A 507 -7.80 -8.77 -10.47
N VAL A 508 -6.87 -9.69 -10.24
CA VAL A 508 -7.17 -11.04 -9.73
C VAL A 508 -6.32 -11.42 -8.53
N TYR A 509 -6.89 -12.30 -7.71
CA TYR A 509 -6.24 -12.93 -6.57
C TYR A 509 -6.20 -14.44 -6.78
N PRO A 510 -5.04 -15.08 -6.56
CA PRO A 510 -5.01 -16.51 -6.26
C PRO A 510 -5.85 -16.78 -5.02
N THR A 511 -6.81 -17.68 -5.16
CA THR A 511 -7.76 -18.01 -4.10
C THR A 511 -7.99 -19.51 -4.05
N VAL A 512 -8.05 -20.01 -2.82
CA VAL A 512 -8.56 -21.34 -2.50
C VAL A 512 -9.81 -21.17 -1.66
N MET A 513 -10.79 -22.01 -1.94
CA MET A 513 -12.05 -22.08 -1.23
C MET A 513 -12.36 -23.54 -0.91
N ALA A 514 -12.73 -23.80 0.33
CA ALA A 514 -13.13 -25.12 0.76
C ALA A 514 -14.42 -25.03 1.60
N TYR A 515 -15.28 -26.05 1.46
CA TYR A 515 -16.55 -26.17 2.18
C TYR A 515 -16.59 -27.51 2.92
N ASP A 516 -16.64 -27.49 4.24
CA ASP A 516 -16.73 -28.67 5.13
C ASP A 516 -15.64 -29.74 4.92
N ASN A 517 -14.62 -29.46 4.09
CA ASN A 517 -13.55 -30.40 3.78
C ASN A 517 -12.26 -29.64 3.51
N VAL A 518 -11.15 -30.36 3.55
CA VAL A 518 -9.81 -29.79 3.42
C VAL A 518 -9.34 -29.73 1.97
N VAL A 519 -8.82 -28.58 1.54
CA VAL A 519 -7.90 -28.45 0.40
C VAL A 519 -6.49 -28.29 0.94
N THR A 520 -5.62 -29.26 0.66
CA THR A 520 -4.19 -29.16 0.98
C THR A 520 -3.44 -28.65 -0.25
N LEU A 521 -2.59 -27.63 -0.10
CA LEU A 521 -1.84 -27.03 -1.21
C LEU A 521 -0.43 -26.55 -0.83
N THR A 522 0.50 -26.66 -1.77
CA THR A 522 1.83 -26.04 -1.72
C THR A 522 1.93 -25.03 -2.87
N PRO A 523 1.47 -23.78 -2.68
CA PRO A 523 1.36 -22.82 -3.77
C PRO A 523 2.69 -22.17 -4.14
N LYS A 524 2.84 -21.89 -5.43
CA LYS A 524 3.87 -21.03 -6.02
C LYS A 524 3.19 -19.98 -6.88
N VAL A 525 3.26 -18.72 -6.43
CA VAL A 525 2.73 -17.56 -7.16
C VAL A 525 3.89 -16.78 -7.74
N THR A 526 3.88 -16.58 -9.06
CA THR A 526 4.80 -15.67 -9.74
C THR A 526 3.98 -14.53 -10.34
N LEU A 527 4.10 -13.34 -9.75
CA LEU A 527 3.51 -12.12 -10.28
C LEU A 527 4.47 -11.46 -11.27
N GLY A 528 3.96 -10.99 -12.40
CA GLY A 528 4.80 -10.46 -13.46
C GLY A 528 5.52 -11.62 -14.16
N LYS A 529 4.96 -12.07 -15.28
CA LYS A 529 5.48 -13.22 -16.02
C LYS A 529 6.99 -13.08 -16.24
N VAL A 530 7.72 -14.13 -15.88
CA VAL A 530 9.08 -14.31 -16.37
C VAL A 530 8.98 -14.46 -17.88
N THR A 531 9.30 -13.40 -18.64
CA THR A 531 9.27 -13.48 -20.09
C THR A 531 10.55 -14.17 -20.53
N THR A 532 10.43 -15.45 -20.89
CA THR A 532 11.52 -16.23 -21.48
C THR A 532 11.50 -16.07 -23.00
N PHE A 533 12.63 -15.70 -23.61
CA PHE A 533 12.78 -15.58 -25.06
C PHE A 533 14.17 -16.03 -25.51
N SER A 534 14.29 -16.49 -26.76
CA SER A 534 15.57 -16.85 -27.39
C SER A 534 16.18 -15.63 -28.08
N VAL A 535 17.50 -15.51 -28.03
CA VAL A 535 18.31 -14.54 -28.78
C VAL A 535 19.25 -15.32 -29.68
N ASP A 536 18.87 -15.43 -30.95
CA ASP A 536 19.63 -16.19 -31.94
C ASP A 536 20.88 -15.43 -32.39
N ALA A 537 22.02 -16.11 -32.43
CA ALA A 537 23.31 -15.48 -32.73
C ALA A 537 23.41 -14.96 -34.18
N VAL A 538 22.59 -15.49 -35.08
CA VAL A 538 22.53 -15.08 -36.50
C VAL A 538 21.67 -13.83 -36.74
N ASN A 539 20.90 -13.39 -35.74
CA ASN A 539 19.95 -12.31 -35.91
C ASN A 539 20.59 -10.95 -35.61
N GLU A 540 21.11 -10.29 -36.66
CA GLU A 540 21.72 -8.96 -36.57
C GLU A 540 20.74 -7.88 -36.05
N ALA A 541 19.44 -7.99 -36.35
CA ALA A 541 18.45 -7.05 -35.82
C ALA A 541 18.19 -7.26 -34.32
N GLY A 542 18.62 -8.39 -33.76
CA GLY A 542 18.37 -8.80 -32.40
C GLY A 542 16.92 -9.22 -32.13
N THR A 543 16.66 -9.64 -30.90
CA THR A 543 15.34 -10.02 -30.41
C THR A 543 14.77 -8.89 -29.57
N THR A 544 13.66 -8.32 -30.03
CA THR A 544 13.00 -7.20 -29.34
C THR A 544 11.92 -7.69 -28.41
N VAL A 545 11.99 -7.26 -27.16
CA VAL A 545 10.98 -7.49 -26.12
C VAL A 545 10.22 -6.19 -25.89
N PRO A 546 8.95 -6.10 -26.30
CA PRO A 546 8.13 -4.93 -26.03
C PRO A 546 7.67 -4.93 -24.57
N TRP A 547 7.76 -3.78 -23.92
CA TRP A 547 7.03 -3.48 -22.69
C TRP A 547 5.65 -2.92 -23.10
N PRO A 548 4.54 -3.52 -22.67
CA PRO A 548 3.21 -3.10 -23.11
C PRO A 548 2.97 -1.60 -22.90
N SER A 549 2.22 -0.94 -23.78
CA SER A 549 1.87 0.49 -23.61
C SER A 549 0.92 0.74 -22.44
N ASN A 550 0.25 -0.31 -21.97
CA ASN A 550 -0.70 -0.29 -20.85
C ASN A 550 -0.11 -0.83 -19.53
N SER A 551 1.19 -1.12 -19.46
CA SER A 551 1.85 -1.52 -18.21
C SER A 551 2.19 -0.30 -17.35
N THR A 552 2.61 -0.52 -16.10
CA THR A 552 3.28 0.48 -15.27
C THR A 552 4.79 0.44 -15.52
N ALA A 553 5.52 1.46 -15.04
CA ALA A 553 6.97 1.34 -14.95
C ALA A 553 7.33 0.14 -14.07
N ALA A 554 8.32 -0.67 -14.47
CA ALA A 554 8.74 -1.83 -13.70
C ALA A 554 10.26 -2.01 -13.75
N THR A 555 10.85 -2.47 -12.64
CA THR A 555 12.25 -2.88 -12.59
C THR A 555 12.37 -4.32 -13.09
N CYS A 556 12.94 -4.49 -14.27
CA CYS A 556 13.13 -5.77 -14.94
C CYS A 556 14.57 -6.26 -14.80
N LYS A 557 14.75 -7.47 -14.30
CA LYS A 557 16.00 -8.22 -14.29
C LYS A 557 15.98 -9.29 -15.39
N PHE A 558 16.98 -9.25 -16.27
CA PHE A 558 17.18 -10.17 -17.39
C PHE A 558 18.35 -11.08 -17.07
N THR A 559 18.14 -12.40 -17.08
CA THR A 559 19.19 -13.40 -16.85
C THR A 559 19.34 -14.28 -18.10
N ALA A 560 20.54 -14.39 -18.63
CA ALA A 560 20.83 -15.13 -19.85
C ALA A 560 21.55 -16.46 -19.55
N ALA A 561 21.19 -17.51 -20.28
CA ALA A 561 21.82 -18.82 -20.23
C ALA A 561 21.90 -19.45 -21.63
N GLY A 562 22.80 -20.41 -21.82
CA GLY A 562 23.04 -21.06 -23.12
C GLY A 562 24.41 -20.72 -23.68
N VAL A 563 24.61 -21.07 -24.96
CA VAL A 563 25.86 -20.84 -25.66
C VAL A 563 25.61 -20.49 -27.14
N TRP A 564 26.45 -19.62 -27.67
CA TRP A 564 26.57 -19.32 -29.09
C TRP A 564 28.04 -19.21 -29.51
N GLY A 565 28.32 -18.93 -30.77
CA GLY A 565 29.68 -18.69 -31.26
C GLY A 565 29.71 -18.50 -32.77
N GLU A 566 30.86 -18.71 -33.38
CA GLU A 566 31.04 -18.71 -34.84
C GLU A 566 31.32 -20.11 -35.40
N THR A 567 30.99 -20.30 -36.67
CA THR A 567 31.38 -21.49 -37.45
C THR A 567 32.87 -21.54 -37.79
N SER A 568 33.55 -20.39 -37.86
CA SER A 568 34.88 -20.23 -38.47
C SER A 568 36.00 -19.87 -37.49
N PHE A 569 35.70 -19.54 -36.23
CA PHE A 569 36.66 -19.00 -35.26
C PHE A 569 36.59 -19.72 -33.90
N VAL A 570 37.55 -19.41 -33.01
CA VAL A 570 37.72 -20.00 -31.68
C VAL A 570 36.45 -19.84 -30.83
N GLY A 571 35.78 -20.96 -30.56
CA GLY A 571 34.80 -21.10 -29.47
C GLY A 571 33.38 -21.39 -29.93
N ASN A 572 33.06 -22.67 -30.12
CA ASN A 572 31.71 -23.14 -30.44
C ASN A 572 30.74 -23.07 -29.24
N GLN A 573 31.20 -22.52 -28.10
CA GLN A 573 30.50 -22.50 -26.82
C GLN A 573 30.87 -21.25 -26.00
N ILE A 574 30.48 -20.09 -26.49
CA ILE A 574 30.64 -18.80 -25.80
C ILE A 574 29.34 -18.47 -25.07
N GLY A 575 29.43 -18.23 -23.76
CA GLY A 575 28.29 -17.79 -22.96
C GLY A 575 28.02 -16.29 -23.10
N ALA A 576 27.04 -15.79 -22.33
CA ALA A 576 26.60 -14.40 -22.41
C ALA A 576 27.66 -13.33 -22.09
N GLU A 577 28.76 -13.70 -21.40
CA GLU A 577 29.88 -12.78 -21.09
C GLU A 577 30.81 -12.53 -22.29
N GLY A 578 30.66 -13.27 -23.38
CA GLY A 578 31.53 -13.20 -24.54
C GLY A 578 32.92 -13.79 -24.28
N ILE A 579 33.86 -13.45 -25.16
CA ILE A 579 35.29 -13.77 -25.02
C ILE A 579 36.08 -12.49 -24.84
N ASP A 580 37.21 -12.55 -24.12
CA ASP A 580 38.09 -11.39 -23.84
C ASP A 580 38.88 -10.96 -25.10
N LEU A 581 38.13 -10.61 -26.14
CA LEU A 581 38.58 -9.98 -27.37
C LEU A 581 37.76 -8.70 -27.52
N ARG A 582 38.44 -7.56 -27.46
CA ARG A 582 37.79 -6.27 -27.72
C ARG A 582 37.89 -5.99 -29.21
N GLY A 583 36.76 -6.05 -29.91
CA GLY A 583 36.69 -5.80 -31.34
C GLY A 583 36.42 -4.33 -31.64
N ALA A 584 37.33 -3.67 -32.35
CA ALA A 584 36.99 -2.41 -32.99
C ALA A 584 35.94 -2.69 -34.09
N GLY A 585 34.73 -2.15 -33.92
CA GLY A 585 33.64 -2.29 -34.90
C GLY A 585 32.45 -3.16 -34.47
N THR A 586 32.46 -3.75 -33.27
CA THR A 586 31.27 -4.43 -32.74
C THR A 586 30.18 -3.44 -32.30
N LEU A 587 28.95 -3.93 -32.04
CA LEU A 587 27.84 -3.10 -31.54
C LEU A 587 28.19 -2.29 -30.28
N VAL A 588 28.97 -2.87 -29.38
CA VAL A 588 29.52 -2.22 -28.16
C VAL A 588 31.04 -2.42 -28.14
N PRO A 589 31.83 -1.51 -28.73
CA PRO A 589 33.29 -1.68 -28.88
C PRO A 589 34.08 -1.82 -27.57
N ALA A 590 33.53 -1.31 -26.47
CA ALA A 590 34.16 -1.40 -25.15
C ALA A 590 33.92 -2.76 -24.44
N ALA A 591 33.01 -3.58 -24.96
CA ALA A 591 32.65 -4.88 -24.40
C ALA A 591 33.37 -6.03 -25.13
N ASN A 592 33.35 -7.20 -24.50
CA ASN A 592 33.84 -8.45 -25.06
C ASN A 592 33.08 -8.78 -26.37
N ALA A 593 33.81 -9.25 -27.39
CA ALA A 593 33.20 -9.81 -28.59
C ALA A 593 32.32 -11.01 -28.23
N TYR A 594 31.23 -11.19 -28.96
CA TYR A 594 30.23 -12.24 -28.72
C TYR A 594 29.54 -12.19 -27.34
N SER A 595 29.67 -11.11 -26.58
CA SER A 595 28.86 -10.93 -25.35
C SER A 595 27.40 -10.63 -25.71
N LEU A 596 26.47 -10.91 -24.78
CA LEU A 596 25.09 -10.45 -24.91
C LEU A 596 25.04 -8.94 -24.67
N VAL A 597 24.52 -8.20 -25.65
CA VAL A 597 24.28 -6.76 -25.56
C VAL A 597 22.80 -6.47 -25.66
N VAL A 598 22.40 -5.32 -25.12
CA VAL A 598 21.03 -4.84 -25.15
C VAL A 598 20.97 -3.41 -25.67
N LYS A 599 20.05 -3.16 -26.61
CA LYS A 599 19.67 -1.83 -27.06
C LYS A 599 18.57 -1.32 -26.13
N TYR A 600 18.91 -0.35 -25.30
CA TYR A 600 17.99 0.28 -24.35
C TYR A 600 18.00 1.80 -24.59
N ARG A 601 16.82 2.39 -24.81
CA ARG A 601 16.64 3.82 -25.16
C ARG A 601 17.58 4.27 -26.30
N ASN A 602 17.59 3.46 -27.36
CA ASN A 602 18.38 3.67 -28.57
C ASN A 602 19.91 3.66 -28.36
N ARG A 603 20.41 3.03 -27.29
CA ARG A 603 21.84 2.83 -27.04
C ARG A 603 22.14 1.36 -26.77
N TRP A 604 23.17 0.83 -27.43
CA TRP A 604 23.70 -0.49 -27.15
C TRP A 604 24.60 -0.44 -25.91
N ILE A 605 24.38 -1.35 -24.96
CA ILE A 605 25.16 -1.52 -23.74
C ILE A 605 25.39 -3.01 -23.47
N LEU A 606 26.43 -3.34 -22.70
CA LEU A 606 26.68 -4.70 -22.25
C LEU A 606 25.55 -5.18 -21.33
N ALA A 607 24.96 -6.33 -21.66
CA ALA A 607 24.02 -7.02 -20.78
C ALA A 607 24.69 -8.16 -20.01
N GLY A 608 25.60 -8.91 -20.65
CA GLY A 608 26.28 -10.05 -20.03
C GLY A 608 25.30 -11.16 -19.62
N SER A 609 25.66 -11.94 -18.60
CA SER A 609 24.78 -12.97 -18.04
C SER A 609 23.59 -12.42 -17.24
N SER A 610 23.68 -11.17 -16.76
CA SER A 610 22.63 -10.52 -15.97
C SER A 610 22.60 -9.02 -16.18
N TRP A 611 21.43 -8.49 -16.55
CA TRP A 611 21.19 -7.06 -16.74
C TRP A 611 19.92 -6.61 -16.02
N THR A 612 19.85 -5.35 -15.58
CA THR A 612 18.67 -4.81 -14.90
C THR A 612 18.37 -3.40 -15.39
N ALA A 613 17.09 -3.12 -15.65
CA ALA A 613 16.64 -1.79 -16.07
C ALA A 613 15.19 -1.52 -15.65
N ILE A 614 14.85 -0.25 -15.54
CA ILE A 614 13.46 0.20 -15.36
C ILE A 614 12.84 0.39 -16.75
N LEU A 615 11.81 -0.39 -17.09
CA LEU A 615 11.08 -0.23 -18.35
C LEU A 615 9.85 0.66 -18.13
N LEU A 616 9.70 1.69 -18.96
CA LEU A 616 8.53 2.56 -18.99
C LEU A 616 7.47 2.04 -19.96
N PRO A 617 6.18 2.39 -19.78
CA PRO A 617 5.09 1.91 -20.64
C PRO A 617 5.37 2.21 -22.12
N GLY A 618 5.28 1.17 -22.96
CA GLY A 618 5.54 1.26 -24.40
C GLY A 618 7.03 1.27 -24.80
N GLU A 619 7.97 1.19 -23.85
CA GLU A 619 9.37 0.98 -24.19
C GLU A 619 9.62 -0.42 -24.74
N SER A 620 10.76 -0.61 -25.40
CA SER A 620 11.22 -1.94 -25.82
C SER A 620 12.72 -2.05 -25.61
N VAL A 621 13.17 -3.27 -25.32
CA VAL A 621 14.61 -3.60 -25.27
C VAL A 621 14.92 -4.63 -26.35
N THR A 622 16.05 -4.48 -27.03
CA THR A 622 16.47 -5.41 -28.08
C THR A 622 17.77 -6.09 -27.68
N PHE A 623 17.78 -7.41 -27.59
CA PHE A 623 18.96 -8.19 -27.24
C PHE A 623 19.64 -8.74 -28.50
N ALA A 624 20.97 -8.69 -28.56
CA ALA A 624 21.75 -9.24 -29.68
C ALA A 624 23.13 -9.73 -29.21
N ILE A 625 23.83 -10.49 -30.06
CA ILE A 625 25.23 -10.82 -29.89
C ILE A 625 26.11 -9.60 -30.24
N ASN A 626 27.18 -9.37 -29.47
CA ASN A 626 28.11 -8.26 -29.69
C ASN A 626 29.12 -8.60 -30.80
N ASP A 627 28.69 -8.46 -32.04
CA ASP A 627 29.49 -8.75 -33.23
C ASP A 627 29.56 -7.54 -34.16
N THR A 628 30.40 -7.63 -35.19
CA THR A 628 30.57 -6.63 -36.23
C THR A 628 29.35 -6.64 -37.16
N PRO A 629 28.69 -5.49 -37.39
CA PRO A 629 27.57 -5.41 -38.33
C PRO A 629 27.95 -5.98 -39.71
N GLY A 630 27.05 -6.79 -40.28
CA GLY A 630 27.27 -7.55 -41.51
C GLY A 630 28.01 -8.89 -41.36
N SER A 631 28.54 -9.23 -40.18
CA SER A 631 29.23 -10.51 -39.94
C SER A 631 28.34 -11.60 -39.33
N PHE A 632 27.12 -11.29 -38.86
CA PHE A 632 26.29 -12.21 -38.07
C PHE A 632 25.93 -13.54 -38.77
N TYR A 633 26.09 -13.62 -40.10
CA TYR A 633 25.73 -14.79 -40.90
C TYR A 633 26.56 -16.05 -40.63
N ASN A 634 27.76 -15.90 -40.05
CA ASN A 634 28.64 -17.03 -39.70
C ASN A 634 28.50 -17.47 -38.22
N ASN A 635 27.63 -16.81 -37.45
CA ASN A 635 27.34 -17.16 -36.05
C ASN A 635 26.44 -18.40 -35.95
N ILE A 636 26.49 -19.09 -34.81
CA ILE A 636 25.71 -20.28 -34.49
C ILE A 636 25.25 -20.28 -33.03
N GLY A 637 24.15 -20.98 -32.75
CA GLY A 637 23.59 -21.11 -31.40
C GLY A 637 22.70 -19.93 -31.01
N ALA A 638 22.30 -19.92 -29.73
CA ALA A 638 21.39 -18.94 -29.18
C ALA A 638 21.51 -18.87 -27.65
N LEU A 639 21.12 -17.74 -27.08
CA LEU A 639 20.94 -17.60 -25.63
C LEU A 639 19.44 -17.56 -25.29
N THR A 640 19.08 -18.21 -24.18
CA THR A 640 17.76 -18.06 -23.55
C THR A 640 17.85 -16.96 -22.50
N VAL A 641 17.00 -15.93 -22.62
CA VAL A 641 16.93 -14.82 -21.67
C VAL A 641 15.61 -14.89 -20.90
N ASN A 642 15.70 -14.84 -19.57
CA ASN A 642 14.58 -14.79 -18.65
C ASN A 642 14.44 -13.38 -18.07
N ALA A 643 13.34 -12.70 -18.34
CA ALA A 643 13.04 -11.38 -17.80
C ALA A 643 12.07 -11.47 -16.63
N SER A 644 12.49 -11.12 -15.42
CA SER A 644 11.64 -10.99 -14.23
C SER A 644 11.43 -9.51 -13.92
N CYS A 645 10.18 -9.05 -13.90
CA CYS A 645 9.86 -7.63 -13.70
C CYS A 645 9.04 -7.43 -12.44
N ALA A 646 9.56 -6.61 -11.52
CA ALA A 646 8.83 -6.13 -10.34
C ALA A 646 8.24 -4.76 -10.67
N SER A 647 6.91 -4.68 -10.69
CA SER A 647 6.13 -3.44 -10.87
C SER A 647 6.14 -2.56 -9.64
#